data_AF-X7F6I0-F1
#
_entry.id   AF-X7F6I0-F1
#
_cell.length_a   1.000
_cell.length_b   1.000
_cell.length_c   1.000
_cell.angle_alpha   90.00
_cell.angle_beta   90.00
_cell.angle_gamma   90.00
#
_symmetry.space_group_name_H-M   'P 1'
#
loop_
_entity.id
_entity.type
_entity.pdbx_description
1 polymer ?
#
loop_
_entity_poly.entity_id
_entity_poly.type
_entity_poly.pdbx_seq_one_letter_code
_entity_poly.pdbx_strand_id
1 'polypeptide(L)'
;MSRPAGGPAAPGHADADSFPEVFGVRPNPSRSGPRSRRSLPAPSPPPVAAVPARPHSGPIARRGRVSRMKETPPVPTTTDRPGLAFGLNGISDWSPAQPFLNLFKTAREWIGHSAGTWGALSFEQMERGGLLDADGYLTRMPQGIVAVESFVLTEMPADADYTAGRYRLTYDGAGRIDILGGTNVTRSDGKIRFDYTPTGSGLVAVRITATDPAGTGDHLRNIALVKEDHAAAHDAGAIFNPRWLEVIEDAHALRFMDWMQTNNSDLAHWEDRPTASSFTYSRGAPVEVMVALANQTGSDPWFNIPHDADDAYIRAFATYVRDTLDPDLRAHFEFSNEVWNFMFEQARDSAADARVRFGRDLGDGWMQEYGARASEMAAILDAVYAGQGDRLVKTIATHTGWPGLEASMLEAPAYVAQGHAAPHTRFDAYAVTGYFGGPLGSAKLDAVRGWIAESAAAATAAARAQGLSGAARDAYLAEHRFDVATDLAIRELRDGSVTGDPSGSLAELFETFAYHARVAERYGLDLVMYEGGTHVVALGDAVNDATLTDFFVHLNYSAGMGTLYEELLEGWVAAGGTLFNSFVEVAGPSKWGSWGSLRHLDDETARHDAVRAFLDAHPRDTEDGAPDTPPVVVDPTPPAAETPEPAAPAPAPEPEPQPEPEQSPELTGNHVVGREGYDHIDLAFVGRNGTPRSAAGDRIEALGGDDFIRDGAGPDTISGGADSDFFSFWSDGGAIDVITDFEPGEDLLDLSAQGIHAEAQVVFSRTGGDDLLVAFGGDRLILQDMWDVAAAAPRIGFGDIRLAPEPEDAGGEIGSGPVFYVLSEGTSGDDSLAGSPTNDWMSGGAGNDRFVGSAGADHFDGGAGYDLVQYKGAADLVIHMQDAAGGTGIARGDTFAGIERVLGGAGNDALHLAPGVRGDGRAGADVIVDAGGAEQMRGDAGADLFVFLGRDGATDRIIDFEQGVDRIDLSGWHTSWAALRVTGDARGHAFVSVDGDTLRIDRAWDPAAGAARLDADDFVF
;
A
#
# COMPACT_ATOMS: atom_id res chain seq x y z
N MET A 1 20.01 61.74 65.28
CA MET A 1 19.30 60.73 66.08
C MET A 1 18.79 59.64 65.14
N SER A 2 18.85 58.39 65.58
CA SER A 2 17.96 57.26 65.22
C SER A 2 17.63 56.90 63.75
N ARG A 3 18.41 55.93 63.24
CA ARG A 3 18.03 54.66 62.55
C ARG A 3 17.39 54.61 61.12
N PRO A 4 17.73 53.56 60.29
CA PRO A 4 17.33 53.37 58.88
C PRO A 4 16.33 52.16 58.73
N ALA A 5 16.07 51.46 57.60
CA ALA A 5 16.54 51.42 56.19
C ALA A 5 15.45 50.73 55.29
N GLY A 6 15.56 50.56 53.97
CA GLY A 6 16.55 51.10 53.03
C GLY A 6 16.64 50.41 51.64
N GLY A 7 15.63 50.57 50.77
CA GLY A 7 15.79 50.66 49.30
C GLY A 7 15.78 49.36 48.44
N PRO A 8 15.55 49.47 47.10
CA PRO A 8 15.15 48.35 46.24
C PRO A 8 15.97 48.21 44.92
N ALA A 9 15.41 47.42 43.97
CA ALA A 9 15.69 47.33 42.52
C ALA A 9 16.56 46.16 42.01
N ALA A 10 15.95 45.39 41.11
CA ALA A 10 16.54 44.51 40.08
C ALA A 10 16.59 45.31 38.74
N PRO A 11 17.18 44.83 37.61
CA PRO A 11 17.47 43.44 37.24
C PRO A 11 18.88 43.18 36.65
N GLY A 12 19.16 41.90 36.41
CA GLY A 12 20.27 41.44 35.58
C GLY A 12 20.73 40.04 36.00
N HIS A 13 20.67 39.07 35.08
CA HIS A 13 21.42 37.82 35.18
C HIS A 13 22.12 37.57 33.85
N ALA A 14 23.42 37.31 33.96
CA ALA A 14 24.31 36.92 32.88
C ALA A 14 24.97 35.60 33.26
N ASP A 15 25.32 34.82 32.23
CA ASP A 15 26.52 34.01 32.05
C ASP A 15 27.15 33.25 33.24
N ALA A 16 27.17 31.92 33.06
CA ALA A 16 28.36 31.05 32.98
C ALA A 16 29.35 30.85 34.16
N ASP A 17 29.91 29.63 34.17
CA ASP A 17 31.14 29.14 34.84
C ASP A 17 31.14 29.08 36.38
N SER A 18 31.43 27.95 37.05
CA SER A 18 32.70 27.20 36.99
C SER A 18 32.81 26.10 38.09
N PHE A 19 33.85 25.25 37.98
CA PHE A 19 34.54 24.36 38.96
C PHE A 19 34.42 22.82 38.71
N PRO A 20 35.49 22.01 38.90
CA PRO A 20 36.90 22.23 38.49
C PRO A 20 37.66 21.00 37.90
N GLU A 21 38.92 21.24 37.51
CA GLU A 21 39.93 20.34 36.91
C GLU A 21 40.40 19.13 37.75
N VAL A 22 40.90 18.07 37.08
CA VAL A 22 42.17 17.38 37.40
C VAL A 22 42.89 16.89 36.11
N PHE A 23 44.16 17.29 35.94
CA PHE A 23 45.27 16.78 35.09
C PHE A 23 45.10 15.39 34.38
N GLY A 24 45.59 15.12 33.15
CA GLY A 24 46.41 15.84 32.17
C GLY A 24 47.44 14.91 31.47
N VAL A 25 47.96 15.25 30.27
CA VAL A 25 49.38 15.10 29.84
C VAL A 25 49.59 15.64 28.40
N ARG A 26 50.76 16.27 28.20
CA ARG A 26 51.21 17.13 27.09
C ARG A 26 51.44 16.43 25.73
N PRO A 27 51.44 17.23 24.65
CA PRO A 27 52.61 17.28 23.76
C PRO A 27 53.30 18.67 23.73
N ASN A 28 54.58 18.70 23.29
CA ASN A 28 55.45 19.88 23.25
C ASN A 28 55.89 20.14 21.77
N PRO A 29 56.36 21.34 21.35
CA PRO A 29 55.76 21.97 20.17
C PRO A 29 56.77 22.52 19.15
N SER A 30 56.28 23.05 18.03
CA SER A 30 56.83 24.24 17.32
C SER A 30 56.09 24.43 15.99
N ARG A 31 55.88 25.63 15.43
CA ARG A 31 55.77 27.01 15.92
C ARG A 31 55.47 27.85 14.67
N SER A 32 54.56 28.81 14.79
CA SER A 32 54.53 30.08 14.02
C SER A 32 54.54 30.07 12.48
N GLY A 33 53.37 30.36 11.91
CA GLY A 33 53.12 31.75 11.48
C GLY A 33 52.95 32.00 9.97
N PRO A 34 52.12 32.99 9.57
CA PRO A 34 51.50 33.00 8.24
C PRO A 34 52.16 33.95 7.24
N ARG A 35 52.02 33.67 5.94
CA ARG A 35 52.08 34.67 4.86
C ARG A 35 51.11 34.36 3.73
N SER A 36 50.37 35.39 3.33
CA SER A 36 49.47 35.38 2.17
C SER A 36 50.20 35.12 0.85
N ARG A 37 49.48 34.50 -0.11
CA ARG A 37 49.81 34.63 -1.54
C ARG A 37 48.58 34.48 -2.43
N ARG A 38 48.59 35.29 -3.49
CA ARG A 38 47.55 35.47 -4.51
C ARG A 38 47.15 34.18 -5.22
N SER A 39 45.88 34.12 -5.60
CA SER A 39 45.30 33.18 -6.56
C SER A 39 45.95 33.26 -7.94
N LEU A 40 46.08 32.10 -8.59
CA LEU A 40 46.32 31.93 -10.03
C LEU A 40 45.35 30.82 -10.52
N PRO A 41 44.82 30.91 -11.76
CA PRO A 41 43.74 30.03 -12.23
C PRO A 41 44.25 28.64 -12.65
N ALA A 42 43.36 27.65 -12.60
CA ALA A 42 43.59 26.29 -13.06
C ALA A 42 43.56 26.18 -14.60
N PRO A 43 44.30 25.22 -15.20
CA PRO A 43 44.37 25.04 -16.66
C PRO A 43 43.19 24.22 -17.23
N SER A 44 42.79 24.57 -18.46
CA SER A 44 41.75 23.87 -19.23
C SER A 44 42.21 22.51 -19.80
N PRO A 45 41.30 21.55 -20.04
CA PRO A 45 41.63 20.26 -20.65
C PRO A 45 41.96 20.36 -22.15
N PRO A 46 42.73 19.40 -22.71
CA PRO A 46 43.04 19.33 -24.14
C PRO A 46 41.86 18.77 -24.98
N PRO A 47 41.77 19.09 -26.28
CA PRO A 47 40.60 18.79 -27.11
C PRO A 47 40.53 17.35 -27.65
N VAL A 48 39.31 16.93 -27.94
CA VAL A 48 38.91 15.62 -28.49
C VAL A 48 39.52 15.37 -29.88
N ALA A 49 39.97 14.13 -30.13
CA ALA A 49 40.46 13.69 -31.44
C ALA A 49 39.31 13.18 -32.33
N ALA A 50 39.25 13.67 -33.57
CA ALA A 50 38.20 13.30 -34.52
C ALA A 50 38.36 11.88 -35.09
N VAL A 51 37.26 11.13 -35.17
CA VAL A 51 37.18 9.82 -35.84
C VAL A 51 37.00 10.02 -37.35
N PRO A 52 37.82 9.37 -38.22
CA PRO A 52 37.68 9.50 -39.67
C PRO A 52 36.59 8.60 -40.24
N ALA A 53 35.87 9.10 -41.25
CA ALA A 53 34.78 8.40 -41.93
C ALA A 53 35.23 7.13 -42.67
N ARG A 54 34.36 6.11 -42.71
CA ARG A 54 34.52 4.90 -43.54
C ARG A 54 34.07 5.15 -44.99
N PRO A 55 34.81 4.70 -46.02
CA PRO A 55 34.32 4.64 -47.40
C PRO A 55 33.59 3.32 -47.72
N HIS A 56 32.61 3.38 -48.63
CA HIS A 56 31.83 2.22 -49.10
C HIS A 56 32.52 1.40 -50.22
N SER A 57 32.03 0.15 -50.35
CA SER A 57 31.93 -0.68 -51.57
C SER A 57 33.11 -1.57 -52.02
N GLY A 58 32.79 -2.83 -52.40
CA GLY A 58 33.66 -3.74 -53.18
C GLY A 58 33.67 -5.21 -52.70
N PRO A 59 33.21 -6.20 -53.48
CA PRO A 59 33.02 -7.58 -53.00
C PRO A 59 34.20 -8.54 -53.29
N ILE A 60 34.45 -9.50 -52.39
CA ILE A 60 35.36 -10.64 -52.60
C ILE A 60 34.69 -11.97 -52.18
N ALA A 61 35.07 -13.07 -52.85
CA ALA A 61 34.25 -14.27 -53.01
C ALA A 61 34.36 -15.37 -51.94
N ARG A 62 33.31 -16.20 -51.91
CA ARG A 62 33.05 -17.38 -51.06
C ARG A 62 34.18 -18.41 -50.92
N ARG A 63 34.45 -18.84 -49.68
CA ARG A 63 34.67 -20.23 -49.17
C ARG A 63 34.40 -20.19 -47.66
N GLY A 64 33.68 -21.08 -46.99
CA GLY A 64 33.02 -22.35 -47.31
C GLY A 64 32.05 -22.71 -46.17
N ARG A 65 31.16 -23.69 -46.38
CA ARG A 65 30.10 -24.02 -45.40
C ARG A 65 30.65 -24.75 -44.17
N VAL A 66 30.21 -24.30 -42.99
CA VAL A 66 29.96 -25.16 -41.82
C VAL A 66 28.49 -24.95 -41.46
N SER A 67 27.70 -26.02 -41.43
CA SER A 67 26.29 -25.92 -41.05
C SER A 67 26.17 -25.76 -39.54
N ARG A 68 25.94 -24.54 -39.06
CA ARG A 68 25.17 -24.34 -37.82
C ARG A 68 23.69 -24.39 -38.19
N MET A 69 22.87 -24.95 -37.29
CA MET A 69 21.43 -24.86 -37.42
C MET A 69 21.03 -23.38 -37.42
N LYS A 70 20.05 -23.00 -38.23
CA LYS A 70 19.39 -21.72 -38.07
C LYS A 70 18.50 -21.84 -36.84
N GLU A 71 19.01 -21.41 -35.69
CA GLU A 71 18.16 -20.58 -34.83
C GLU A 71 17.77 -19.37 -35.69
N THR A 72 16.47 -19.15 -35.81
CA THR A 72 15.95 -17.85 -36.25
C THR A 72 16.42 -16.86 -35.18
N PRO A 73 17.08 -15.74 -35.53
CA PRO A 73 17.22 -14.67 -34.54
C PRO A 73 15.82 -14.25 -34.08
N PRO A 74 15.65 -13.73 -32.86
CA PRO A 74 14.42 -13.07 -32.47
C PRO A 74 14.01 -12.08 -33.57
N VAL A 75 12.71 -12.02 -33.87
CA VAL A 75 12.19 -10.90 -34.64
C VAL A 75 12.43 -9.67 -33.77
N PRO A 76 13.02 -8.56 -34.29
CA PRO A 76 13.15 -7.35 -33.51
C PRO A 76 11.77 -6.93 -33.01
N THR A 77 11.65 -6.88 -31.70
CA THR A 77 10.53 -6.28 -31.01
C THR A 77 10.55 -4.79 -31.32
N THR A 78 9.54 -4.41 -32.10
CA THR A 78 9.00 -3.06 -32.22
C THR A 78 8.97 -2.36 -30.85
N THR A 79 9.77 -1.33 -30.57
CA THR A 79 10.12 -0.21 -31.46
C THR A 79 11.62 0.17 -31.46
N ASP A 80 12.23 0.26 -32.65
CA ASP A 80 13.56 0.89 -32.87
C ASP A 80 13.60 2.41 -32.55
N ARG A 81 12.52 2.98 -32.01
CA ARG A 81 12.33 4.41 -31.74
C ARG A 81 11.66 4.63 -30.39
N PRO A 82 12.02 5.69 -29.65
CA PRO A 82 11.31 6.10 -28.45
C PRO A 82 9.86 6.48 -28.76
N GLY A 83 8.95 6.04 -27.89
CA GLY A 83 7.56 6.50 -27.82
C GLY A 83 7.20 6.90 -26.40
N LEU A 84 6.05 7.56 -26.26
CA LEU A 84 5.46 7.93 -24.97
C LEU A 84 4.04 7.40 -24.86
N ALA A 85 3.71 6.83 -23.71
CA ALA A 85 2.40 6.39 -23.31
C ALA A 85 1.85 7.23 -22.15
N PHE A 86 0.54 7.20 -21.97
CA PHE A 86 -0.12 7.68 -20.74
C PHE A 86 -0.78 6.50 -20.02
N GLY A 87 -0.58 6.40 -18.71
CA GLY A 87 -1.59 5.76 -17.87
C GLY A 87 -2.81 6.67 -17.81
N LEU A 88 -3.99 6.08 -17.79
CA LEU A 88 -5.24 6.83 -17.73
C LEU A 88 -5.74 6.92 -16.30
N ASN A 89 -5.87 8.14 -15.79
CA ASN A 89 -6.35 8.41 -14.43
C ASN A 89 -7.69 7.69 -14.14
N GLY A 90 -7.82 7.18 -12.91
CA GLY A 90 -8.98 6.44 -12.44
C GLY A 90 -10.33 7.14 -12.67
N ILE A 91 -11.36 6.33 -12.90
CA ILE A 91 -12.71 6.79 -13.24
C ILE A 91 -13.46 7.16 -11.95
N SER A 92 -13.57 8.45 -11.66
CA SER A 92 -14.28 8.98 -10.50
C SER A 92 -15.04 10.28 -10.79
N ASP A 93 -16.03 10.59 -9.95
CA ASP A 93 -16.87 11.80 -10.08
C ASP A 93 -16.16 13.09 -9.67
N TRP A 94 -14.99 12.98 -9.04
CA TRP A 94 -14.07 14.08 -8.74
C TRP A 94 -12.93 14.23 -9.76
N SER A 95 -12.81 13.32 -10.74
CA SER A 95 -11.71 13.37 -11.71
C SER A 95 -11.83 14.59 -12.64
N PRO A 96 -10.84 15.50 -12.67
CA PRO A 96 -10.83 16.66 -13.56
C PRO A 96 -10.35 16.33 -14.99
N ALA A 97 -10.20 15.03 -15.30
CA ALA A 97 -10.00 14.54 -16.67
C ALA A 97 -11.33 14.47 -17.45
N GLN A 98 -12.43 14.11 -16.78
CA GLN A 98 -13.78 13.99 -17.37
C GLN A 98 -13.77 13.27 -18.76
N PRO A 99 -13.31 12.01 -18.85
CA PRO A 99 -13.01 11.35 -20.13
C PRO A 99 -14.24 11.03 -20.99
N PHE A 100 -15.44 10.94 -20.41
CA PHE A 100 -16.68 10.56 -21.10
C PHE A 100 -17.60 11.76 -21.39
N LEU A 101 -18.40 11.69 -22.45
CA LEU A 101 -19.50 12.64 -22.69
C LEU A 101 -20.68 12.39 -21.75
N ASN A 102 -20.95 11.13 -21.43
CA ASN A 102 -21.89 10.75 -20.39
C ASN A 102 -21.17 10.70 -19.04
N LEU A 103 -21.28 11.77 -18.27
CA LEU A 103 -20.67 11.86 -16.94
C LEU A 103 -21.23 10.84 -15.96
N PHE A 104 -22.42 10.27 -16.23
CA PHE A 104 -22.96 9.21 -15.38
C PHE A 104 -22.08 7.95 -15.37
N LYS A 105 -21.20 7.77 -16.37
CA LYS A 105 -20.18 6.72 -16.39
C LYS A 105 -19.04 6.92 -15.39
N THR A 106 -18.86 8.12 -14.84
CA THR A 106 -17.91 8.41 -13.75
C THR A 106 -18.59 8.45 -12.38
N ALA A 107 -19.88 8.12 -12.29
CA ALA A 107 -20.66 8.34 -11.08
C ALA A 107 -20.28 7.35 -9.96
N ARG A 108 -20.37 7.78 -8.69
CA ARG A 108 -20.22 6.87 -7.55
C ARG A 108 -21.30 5.79 -7.56
N GLU A 109 -21.01 4.71 -6.88
CA GLU A 109 -21.99 3.69 -6.58
C GLU A 109 -23.23 4.25 -5.85
N TRP A 110 -24.36 3.56 -5.98
CA TRP A 110 -25.61 3.93 -5.33
C TRP A 110 -25.52 3.81 -3.80
N ILE A 111 -25.86 4.90 -3.10
CA ILE A 111 -25.95 4.96 -1.64
C ILE A 111 -27.41 5.14 -1.24
N GLY A 112 -27.94 4.25 -0.40
CA GLY A 112 -29.29 4.34 0.13
C GLY A 112 -29.35 5.18 1.41
N HIS A 113 -30.41 5.97 1.55
CA HIS A 113 -30.66 6.81 2.73
C HIS A 113 -31.99 6.47 3.37
N SER A 114 -32.01 6.30 4.69
CA SER A 114 -33.23 6.21 5.48
C SER A 114 -33.76 7.60 5.83
N ALA A 115 -34.88 7.68 6.56
CA ALA A 115 -35.42 8.97 7.02
C ALA A 115 -34.53 9.70 8.05
N GLY A 116 -33.55 9.01 8.66
CA GLY A 116 -32.66 9.56 9.69
C GLY A 116 -31.17 9.26 9.51
N THR A 117 -30.81 8.39 8.57
CA THR A 117 -29.44 7.89 8.39
C THR A 117 -29.00 8.06 6.94
N TRP A 118 -27.88 8.75 6.72
CA TRP A 118 -27.17 8.78 5.43
C TRP A 118 -26.29 7.54 5.33
N GLY A 119 -26.15 6.91 4.16
CA GLY A 119 -25.38 5.66 4.03
C GLY A 119 -26.06 4.44 4.67
N ALA A 120 -27.39 4.44 4.79
CA ALA A 120 -28.18 3.40 5.44
C ALA A 120 -28.27 2.07 4.67
N LEU A 121 -27.81 2.05 3.42
CA LEU A 121 -27.72 0.85 2.59
C LEU A 121 -26.60 1.06 1.56
N SER A 122 -25.58 0.21 1.57
CA SER A 122 -24.47 0.26 0.59
C SER A 122 -24.88 -0.33 -0.76
N PHE A 123 -24.09 -0.09 -1.80
CA PHE A 123 -24.31 -0.67 -3.12
C PHE A 123 -24.23 -2.21 -3.08
N GLU A 124 -23.21 -2.75 -2.42
CA GLU A 124 -23.01 -4.19 -2.26
C GLU A 124 -24.21 -4.87 -1.55
N GLN A 125 -24.80 -4.20 -0.55
CA GLN A 125 -26.05 -4.64 0.08
C GLN A 125 -27.27 -4.57 -0.88
N MET A 126 -27.30 -3.63 -1.83
CA MET A 126 -28.32 -3.60 -2.89
C MET A 126 -28.13 -4.73 -3.91
N GLU A 127 -26.89 -5.03 -4.28
CA GLU A 127 -26.52 -6.13 -5.18
C GLU A 127 -26.89 -7.48 -4.56
N ARG A 128 -26.39 -7.76 -3.34
CA ARG A 128 -26.77 -8.95 -2.54
C ARG A 128 -28.27 -9.05 -2.27
N GLY A 129 -28.96 -7.91 -2.11
CA GLY A 129 -30.42 -7.85 -1.94
C GLY A 129 -31.23 -8.07 -3.23
N GLY A 130 -30.59 -8.29 -4.38
CA GLY A 130 -31.24 -8.41 -5.68
C GLY A 130 -32.11 -7.18 -6.00
N LEU A 131 -31.64 -5.98 -5.62
CA LEU A 131 -32.33 -4.70 -5.84
C LEU A 131 -31.89 -4.04 -7.16
N LEU A 132 -30.77 -4.46 -7.72
CA LEU A 132 -30.20 -3.97 -8.97
C LEU A 132 -30.53 -4.90 -10.15
N ASP A 133 -30.52 -4.37 -11.37
CA ASP A 133 -30.46 -5.18 -12.60
C ASP A 133 -29.00 -5.52 -12.97
N ALA A 134 -28.81 -6.23 -14.08
CA ALA A 134 -27.47 -6.63 -14.55
C ALA A 134 -26.57 -5.45 -14.95
N ASP A 135 -27.15 -4.26 -15.16
CA ASP A 135 -26.42 -3.03 -15.47
C ASP A 135 -26.22 -2.14 -14.23
N GLY A 136 -26.64 -2.60 -13.04
CA GLY A 136 -26.51 -1.88 -11.77
C GLY A 136 -27.58 -0.81 -11.51
N TYR A 137 -28.68 -0.78 -12.27
CA TYR A 137 -29.79 0.15 -12.05
C TYR A 137 -30.80 -0.36 -11.02
N LEU A 138 -31.32 0.57 -10.19
CA LEU A 138 -32.25 0.24 -9.11
C LEU A 138 -33.64 -0.17 -9.63
N THR A 139 -33.99 -1.45 -9.47
CA THR A 139 -35.24 -2.07 -9.96
C THR A 139 -36.47 -1.67 -9.14
N ARG A 140 -36.31 -1.43 -7.83
CA ARG A 140 -37.39 -1.06 -6.89
C ARG A 140 -36.82 -0.27 -5.71
N MET A 141 -37.63 0.60 -5.10
CA MET A 141 -37.24 1.25 -3.84
C MET A 141 -37.17 0.21 -2.70
N PRO A 142 -36.06 0.11 -1.94
CA PRO A 142 -35.95 -0.79 -0.80
C PRO A 142 -36.87 -0.36 0.36
N GLN A 143 -37.27 -1.30 1.21
CA GLN A 143 -38.07 -0.99 2.41
C GLN A 143 -37.24 -0.14 3.39
N GLY A 144 -37.83 0.93 3.94
CA GLY A 144 -37.17 1.83 4.89
C GLY A 144 -36.26 2.90 4.26
N ILE A 145 -35.88 2.72 2.99
CA ILE A 145 -35.07 3.66 2.22
C ILE A 145 -35.97 4.70 1.56
N VAL A 146 -35.70 5.98 1.83
CA VAL A 146 -36.48 7.13 1.32
C VAL A 146 -35.89 7.74 0.06
N ALA A 147 -34.60 7.47 -0.21
CA ALA A 147 -33.92 7.85 -1.43
C ALA A 147 -32.68 6.98 -1.65
N VAL A 148 -32.28 6.86 -2.91
CA VAL A 148 -30.99 6.29 -3.34
C VAL A 148 -30.28 7.35 -4.17
N GLU A 149 -29.00 7.60 -3.92
CA GLU A 149 -28.25 8.73 -4.45
C GLU A 149 -26.90 8.29 -5.02
N SER A 150 -26.43 8.98 -6.06
CA SER A 150 -25.11 8.79 -6.66
C SER A 150 -24.53 10.15 -7.05
N PHE A 151 -23.24 10.36 -6.77
CA PHE A 151 -22.51 11.60 -7.03
C PHE A 151 -21.83 11.53 -8.41
N VAL A 152 -21.80 12.65 -9.15
CA VAL A 152 -21.40 12.66 -10.57
C VAL A 152 -20.46 13.81 -10.96
N LEU A 153 -20.51 14.93 -10.23
CA LEU A 153 -19.54 16.03 -10.34
C LEU A 153 -19.24 16.52 -8.92
N THR A 154 -18.12 16.12 -8.35
CA THR A 154 -17.66 16.55 -7.02
C THR A 154 -16.37 17.35 -7.12
N GLU A 155 -16.26 18.42 -6.34
CA GLU A 155 -15.01 19.16 -6.05
C GLU A 155 -14.22 19.68 -7.26
N MET A 156 -14.84 19.78 -8.44
CA MET A 156 -14.24 20.33 -9.66
C MET A 156 -13.52 21.68 -9.39
N PRO A 157 -12.26 21.86 -9.83
CA PRO A 157 -11.50 23.08 -9.60
C PRO A 157 -12.26 24.33 -10.04
N ALA A 158 -12.18 25.41 -9.25
CA ALA A 158 -12.96 26.63 -9.49
C ALA A 158 -12.59 27.35 -10.81
N ASP A 159 -11.42 27.03 -11.37
CA ASP A 159 -10.85 27.46 -12.64
C ASP A 159 -10.99 26.43 -13.78
N ALA A 160 -11.64 25.29 -13.54
CA ALA A 160 -12.03 24.34 -14.58
C ALA A 160 -13.29 24.81 -15.35
N ASP A 161 -13.19 25.97 -16.01
CA ASP A 161 -14.26 26.65 -16.76
C ASP A 161 -14.97 25.72 -17.76
N TYR A 162 -14.28 24.73 -18.33
CA TYR A 162 -14.86 23.73 -19.24
C TYR A 162 -16.02 22.92 -18.62
N THR A 163 -16.03 22.74 -17.29
CA THR A 163 -17.11 22.06 -16.54
C THR A 163 -18.33 22.97 -16.33
N ALA A 164 -18.18 24.29 -16.43
CA ALA A 164 -19.30 25.21 -16.25
C ALA A 164 -20.27 25.14 -17.43
N GLY A 165 -21.58 25.19 -17.13
CA GLY A 165 -22.61 25.29 -18.17
C GLY A 165 -23.91 24.61 -17.83
N ARG A 166 -24.69 24.31 -18.88
CA ARG A 166 -25.99 23.64 -18.77
C ARG A 166 -25.86 22.16 -19.07
N TYR A 167 -26.46 21.35 -18.22
CA TYR A 167 -26.46 19.90 -18.29
C TYR A 167 -27.84 19.35 -18.59
N ARG A 168 -27.87 18.19 -19.26
CA ARG A 168 -29.04 17.44 -19.69
C ARG A 168 -28.92 16.01 -19.17
N LEU A 169 -29.76 15.67 -18.19
CA LEU A 169 -29.98 14.28 -17.78
C LEU A 169 -31.15 13.68 -18.58
N THR A 170 -30.95 12.51 -19.15
CA THR A 170 -31.99 11.66 -19.76
C THR A 170 -32.07 10.31 -19.06
N TYR A 171 -33.24 9.68 -19.06
CA TYR A 171 -33.48 8.36 -18.46
C TYR A 171 -34.70 7.70 -19.12
N ASP A 172 -34.72 6.36 -19.08
CA ASP A 172 -35.89 5.55 -19.37
C ASP A 172 -36.57 5.10 -18.08
N GLY A 173 -37.83 4.68 -18.18
CA GLY A 173 -38.59 4.05 -17.09
C GLY A 173 -39.40 5.00 -16.20
N ALA A 174 -40.26 4.39 -15.38
CA ALA A 174 -41.19 5.09 -14.50
C ALA A 174 -40.57 5.32 -13.11
N GLY A 175 -40.43 6.59 -12.71
CA GLY A 175 -39.88 6.93 -11.40
C GLY A 175 -39.80 8.42 -11.13
N ARG A 176 -38.98 8.81 -10.15
CA ARG A 176 -38.66 10.20 -9.81
C ARG A 176 -37.17 10.34 -9.54
N ILE A 177 -36.54 11.17 -10.36
CA ILE A 177 -35.16 11.66 -10.19
C ILE A 177 -35.20 13.12 -9.77
N ASP A 178 -34.41 13.45 -8.76
CA ASP A 178 -34.08 14.80 -8.33
C ASP A 178 -32.58 15.06 -8.52
N ILE A 179 -32.23 16.31 -8.83
CA ILE A 179 -30.83 16.77 -8.96
C ILE A 179 -30.50 17.61 -7.73
N LEU A 180 -29.42 17.27 -7.04
CA LEU A 180 -28.82 18.09 -5.99
C LEU A 180 -27.65 18.91 -6.57
N GLY A 181 -27.33 20.05 -5.93
CA GLY A 181 -26.26 20.97 -6.37
C GLY A 181 -26.58 21.82 -7.61
N GLY A 182 -27.30 21.26 -8.59
CA GLY A 182 -27.68 21.96 -9.81
C GLY A 182 -28.66 23.13 -9.60
N THR A 183 -28.48 24.20 -10.35
CA THR A 183 -29.37 25.39 -10.34
C THR A 183 -30.29 25.43 -11.57
N ASN A 184 -31.27 26.34 -11.60
CA ASN A 184 -32.20 26.54 -12.73
C ASN A 184 -32.86 25.25 -13.27
N VAL A 185 -33.17 24.32 -12.36
CA VAL A 185 -33.60 22.96 -12.69
C VAL A 185 -34.96 22.96 -13.39
N THR A 186 -35.02 22.44 -14.62
CA THR A 186 -36.25 22.22 -15.38
C THR A 186 -36.46 20.74 -15.65
N ARG A 187 -37.72 20.28 -15.56
CA ARG A 187 -38.10 18.87 -15.73
C ARG A 187 -39.15 18.73 -16.84
N SER A 188 -39.00 17.68 -17.63
CA SER A 188 -39.96 17.18 -18.61
C SER A 188 -39.93 15.65 -18.59
N ASP A 189 -40.85 15.00 -19.31
CA ASP A 189 -40.89 13.54 -19.37
C ASP A 189 -39.55 12.95 -19.87
N GLY A 190 -39.01 11.96 -19.14
CA GLY A 190 -37.69 11.35 -19.39
C GLY A 190 -36.47 12.28 -19.39
N LYS A 191 -36.59 13.54 -18.92
CA LYS A 191 -35.53 14.55 -19.10
C LYS A 191 -35.49 15.65 -18.04
N ILE A 192 -34.31 15.87 -17.46
CA ILE A 192 -34.02 16.96 -16.53
C ILE A 192 -32.91 17.84 -17.11
N ARG A 193 -32.95 19.15 -16.87
CA ARG A 193 -31.85 20.07 -17.16
C ARG A 193 -31.56 20.96 -15.98
N PHE A 194 -30.30 21.29 -15.76
CA PHE A 194 -29.84 22.19 -14.71
C PHE A 194 -28.58 22.93 -15.17
N ASP A 195 -28.24 24.03 -14.50
CA ASP A 195 -27.00 24.77 -14.71
C ASP A 195 -26.03 24.49 -13.54
N TYR A 196 -24.76 24.25 -13.86
CA TYR A 196 -23.65 24.00 -12.94
C TYR A 196 -22.53 25.01 -13.15
N THR A 197 -21.80 25.29 -12.08
CA THR A 197 -20.59 26.12 -12.07
C THR A 197 -19.66 25.54 -11.01
N PRO A 198 -18.39 25.24 -11.32
CA PRO A 198 -17.46 24.69 -10.35
C PRO A 198 -17.15 25.70 -9.25
N THR A 199 -16.80 25.22 -8.06
CA THR A 199 -16.45 26.07 -6.90
C THR A 199 -15.26 25.55 -6.11
N GLY A 200 -14.60 24.47 -6.55
CA GLY A 200 -13.60 23.72 -5.79
C GLY A 200 -14.15 22.91 -4.60
N SER A 201 -15.47 22.90 -4.39
CA SER A 201 -16.14 22.20 -3.27
C SER A 201 -17.62 21.88 -3.52
N GLY A 202 -18.10 22.13 -4.74
CA GLY A 202 -19.47 21.91 -5.13
C GLY A 202 -19.69 20.46 -5.55
N LEU A 203 -20.80 19.87 -5.12
CA LEU A 203 -21.22 18.53 -5.53
C LEU A 203 -22.50 18.56 -6.36
N VAL A 204 -22.62 17.64 -7.31
CA VAL A 204 -23.87 17.31 -8.02
C VAL A 204 -24.15 15.83 -7.81
N ALA A 205 -25.37 15.53 -7.37
CA ALA A 205 -25.84 14.17 -7.17
C ALA A 205 -27.19 13.93 -7.87
N VAL A 206 -27.36 12.71 -8.37
CA VAL A 206 -28.58 12.17 -8.96
C VAL A 206 -29.28 11.33 -7.90
N ARG A 207 -30.48 11.78 -7.48
CA ARG A 207 -31.22 11.19 -6.37
C ARG A 207 -32.52 10.57 -6.84
N ILE A 208 -32.62 9.25 -6.76
CA ILE A 208 -33.85 8.47 -7.01
C ILE A 208 -34.70 8.46 -5.74
N THR A 209 -35.97 8.85 -5.85
CA THR A 209 -36.96 8.78 -4.76
C THR A 209 -38.17 7.90 -5.09
N ALA A 210 -38.25 7.39 -6.32
CA ALA A 210 -39.16 6.34 -6.76
C ALA A 210 -38.62 5.69 -8.04
N THR A 211 -38.76 4.37 -8.18
CA THR A 211 -38.47 3.58 -9.38
C THR A 211 -39.45 2.40 -9.43
N ASP A 212 -39.97 2.09 -10.63
CA ASP A 212 -41.11 1.19 -10.89
C ASP A 212 -42.23 1.23 -9.82
N PRO A 213 -42.85 2.39 -9.56
CA PRO A 213 -43.87 2.53 -8.51
C PRO A 213 -45.16 1.73 -8.77
N ALA A 214 -45.27 1.08 -9.94
CA ALA A 214 -46.41 0.25 -10.33
C ALA A 214 -46.11 -1.26 -10.28
N GLY A 215 -44.87 -1.69 -10.04
CA GLY A 215 -44.48 -3.10 -10.04
C GLY A 215 -44.63 -3.78 -11.41
N THR A 216 -44.32 -3.03 -12.47
CA THR A 216 -44.47 -3.41 -13.88
C THR A 216 -43.19 -3.92 -14.55
N GLY A 217 -42.04 -3.79 -13.88
CA GLY A 217 -40.70 -3.98 -14.42
C GLY A 217 -40.10 -2.71 -15.07
N ASP A 218 -40.88 -1.65 -15.27
CA ASP A 218 -40.43 -0.41 -15.93
C ASP A 218 -39.71 0.55 -14.96
N HIS A 219 -38.59 0.07 -14.43
CA HIS A 219 -37.73 0.79 -13.49
C HIS A 219 -36.81 1.80 -14.18
N LEU A 220 -36.30 2.78 -13.44
CA LEU A 220 -35.39 3.80 -13.94
C LEU A 220 -34.06 3.19 -14.40
N ARG A 221 -33.69 3.43 -15.65
CA ARG A 221 -32.47 2.88 -16.30
C ARG A 221 -32.01 3.79 -17.43
N ASN A 222 -30.90 3.46 -18.09
CA ASN A 222 -30.29 4.24 -19.17
C ASN A 222 -30.08 5.72 -18.78
N ILE A 223 -29.63 5.96 -17.54
CA ILE A 223 -29.40 7.31 -17.03
C ILE A 223 -28.14 7.86 -17.71
N ALA A 224 -28.29 8.96 -18.44
CA ALA A 224 -27.18 9.65 -19.08
C ALA A 224 -27.18 11.13 -18.68
N LEU A 225 -26.06 11.61 -18.13
CA LEU A 225 -25.83 13.01 -17.77
C LEU A 225 -24.81 13.61 -18.73
N VAL A 226 -25.25 14.50 -19.61
CA VAL A 226 -24.43 15.06 -20.70
C VAL A 226 -24.48 16.58 -20.67
N LYS A 227 -23.35 17.26 -20.88
CA LYS A 227 -23.32 18.72 -21.07
C LYS A 227 -24.07 19.10 -22.35
N GLU A 228 -24.88 20.16 -22.35
CA GLU A 228 -25.85 20.41 -23.44
C GLU A 228 -25.18 20.77 -24.78
N ASP A 229 -23.94 21.26 -24.77
CA ASP A 229 -23.07 21.43 -25.95
C ASP A 229 -22.60 20.08 -26.53
N HIS A 230 -22.26 19.11 -25.67
CA HIS A 230 -21.87 17.75 -26.03
C HIS A 230 -23.05 16.82 -26.39
N ALA A 231 -24.29 17.23 -26.06
CA ALA A 231 -25.51 16.44 -26.26
C ALA A 231 -25.68 15.88 -27.68
N ALA A 232 -25.33 16.65 -28.71
CA ALA A 232 -25.48 16.22 -30.10
C ALA A 232 -24.44 15.16 -30.53
N ALA A 233 -23.24 15.18 -29.95
CA ALA A 233 -22.20 14.18 -30.21
C ALA A 233 -22.54 12.86 -29.49
N HIS A 234 -22.96 12.94 -28.23
CA HIS A 234 -23.47 11.79 -27.48
C HIS A 234 -24.69 11.15 -28.17
N ASP A 235 -25.67 11.95 -28.62
CA ASP A 235 -26.84 11.44 -29.36
C ASP A 235 -26.48 10.81 -30.72
N ALA A 236 -25.26 11.04 -31.22
CA ALA A 236 -24.70 10.40 -32.42
C ALA A 236 -23.80 9.18 -32.10
N GLY A 237 -23.66 8.80 -30.83
CA GLY A 237 -22.88 7.64 -30.39
C GLY A 237 -21.44 7.92 -29.98
N ALA A 238 -21.01 9.18 -29.88
CA ALA A 238 -19.68 9.50 -29.37
C ALA A 238 -19.59 9.21 -27.85
N ILE A 239 -18.50 8.54 -27.44
CA ILE A 239 -18.27 8.12 -26.05
C ILE A 239 -17.42 9.13 -25.29
N PHE A 240 -16.31 9.57 -25.88
CA PHE A 240 -15.25 10.32 -25.19
C PHE A 240 -15.37 11.84 -25.35
N ASN A 241 -14.88 12.56 -24.35
CA ASN A 241 -14.79 14.00 -24.32
C ASN A 241 -13.69 14.50 -25.28
N PRO A 242 -14.02 15.27 -26.34
CA PRO A 242 -13.04 15.69 -27.34
C PRO A 242 -11.90 16.51 -26.73
N ARG A 243 -12.18 17.30 -25.69
CA ARG A 243 -11.15 18.09 -25.00
C ARG A 243 -10.15 17.25 -24.21
N TRP A 244 -10.58 16.08 -23.72
CA TRP A 244 -9.68 15.13 -23.07
C TRP A 244 -8.88 14.34 -24.10
N LEU A 245 -9.48 14.00 -25.25
CA LEU A 245 -8.77 13.36 -26.37
C LEU A 245 -7.59 14.21 -26.86
N GLU A 246 -7.74 15.54 -26.98
CA GLU A 246 -6.64 16.47 -27.34
C GLU A 246 -5.37 16.32 -26.46
N VAL A 247 -5.50 15.82 -25.23
CA VAL A 247 -4.36 15.56 -24.32
C VAL A 247 -3.60 14.29 -24.71
N ILE A 248 -4.33 13.22 -25.06
CA ILE A 248 -3.80 11.86 -25.22
C ILE A 248 -3.71 11.36 -26.66
N GLU A 249 -4.32 12.05 -27.63
CA GLU A 249 -4.50 11.52 -29.00
C GLU A 249 -3.19 11.22 -29.74
N ASP A 250 -2.09 11.90 -29.38
CA ASP A 250 -0.76 11.67 -29.96
C ASP A 250 0.05 10.55 -29.27
N ALA A 251 -0.46 9.98 -28.16
CA ALA A 251 0.26 8.97 -27.38
C ALA A 251 0.43 7.65 -28.17
N HIS A 252 1.61 7.05 -28.05
CA HIS A 252 1.97 5.80 -28.72
C HIS A 252 1.17 4.63 -28.17
N ALA A 253 0.99 4.60 -26.86
CA ALA A 253 0.17 3.62 -26.17
C ALA A 253 -0.64 4.26 -25.04
N LEU A 254 -1.68 3.57 -24.59
CA LEU A 254 -2.50 3.94 -23.43
C LEU A 254 -2.52 2.77 -22.43
N ARG A 255 -2.05 2.98 -21.20
CA ARG A 255 -2.05 1.97 -20.13
C ARG A 255 -3.33 2.08 -19.31
N PHE A 256 -4.09 0.99 -19.28
CA PHE A 256 -5.43 0.95 -18.71
C PHE A 256 -5.48 0.46 -17.25
N MET A 257 -4.36 0.41 -16.52
CA MET A 257 -4.27 -0.21 -15.17
C MET A 257 -5.36 0.26 -14.18
N ASP A 258 -5.53 1.57 -13.99
CA ASP A 258 -6.59 2.15 -13.13
C ASP A 258 -7.98 1.97 -13.73
N TRP A 259 -8.10 2.09 -15.06
CA TRP A 259 -9.36 1.86 -15.76
C TRP A 259 -9.82 0.40 -15.64
N MET A 260 -8.90 -0.56 -15.49
CA MET A 260 -9.21 -1.97 -15.27
C MET A 260 -9.42 -2.32 -13.79
N GLN A 261 -9.19 -1.37 -12.86
CA GLN A 261 -9.17 -1.61 -11.41
C GLN A 261 -8.31 -2.83 -11.05
N THR A 262 -7.06 -2.83 -11.53
CA THR A 262 -6.17 -4.03 -11.48
C THR A 262 -5.66 -4.33 -10.06
N ASN A 263 -5.40 -3.31 -9.25
CA ASN A 263 -4.88 -3.48 -7.89
C ASN A 263 -5.98 -3.98 -6.95
N ASN A 264 -5.72 -5.05 -6.20
CA ASN A 264 -6.67 -5.70 -5.29
C ASN A 264 -7.99 -6.06 -6.02
N SER A 265 -7.88 -6.57 -7.25
CA SER A 265 -9.02 -6.89 -8.12
C SER A 265 -9.54 -8.29 -7.84
N ASP A 266 -10.82 -8.40 -7.47
CA ASP A 266 -11.56 -9.66 -7.30
C ASP A 266 -12.08 -10.27 -8.63
N LEU A 267 -11.77 -9.64 -9.76
CA LEU A 267 -12.30 -10.00 -11.08
C LEU A 267 -11.65 -11.27 -11.66
N ALA A 268 -12.24 -12.43 -11.35
CA ALA A 268 -11.77 -13.73 -11.83
C ALA A 268 -12.38 -14.21 -13.16
N HIS A 269 -13.69 -14.01 -13.38
CA HIS A 269 -14.43 -14.64 -14.49
C HIS A 269 -14.99 -13.63 -15.52
N TRP A 270 -15.20 -14.08 -16.76
CA TRP A 270 -15.57 -13.20 -17.90
C TRP A 270 -16.99 -12.62 -17.79
N GLU A 271 -17.89 -13.37 -17.18
CA GLU A 271 -19.26 -12.98 -16.87
C GLU A 271 -19.36 -11.84 -15.84
N ASP A 272 -18.38 -11.71 -14.94
CA ASP A 272 -18.42 -10.75 -13.82
C ASP A 272 -17.87 -9.35 -14.21
N ARG A 273 -17.26 -9.23 -15.40
CA ARG A 273 -16.63 -7.98 -15.87
C ARG A 273 -17.66 -6.85 -16.10
N PRO A 274 -17.27 -5.57 -15.92
CA PRO A 274 -18.07 -4.42 -16.37
C PRO A 274 -18.40 -4.47 -17.87
N THR A 275 -19.60 -4.04 -18.25
CA THR A 275 -20.06 -4.00 -19.65
C THR A 275 -20.43 -2.58 -20.09
N ALA A 276 -20.52 -2.33 -21.40
CA ALA A 276 -20.85 -1.00 -21.93
C ALA A 276 -22.19 -0.44 -21.41
N SER A 277 -23.12 -1.29 -20.98
CA SER A 277 -24.41 -0.89 -20.42
C SER A 277 -24.37 -0.59 -18.91
N SER A 278 -23.41 -1.14 -18.16
CA SER A 278 -23.20 -0.86 -16.71
C SER A 278 -23.28 0.62 -16.39
N PHE A 279 -24.09 1.04 -15.41
CA PHE A 279 -24.45 2.45 -15.19
C PHE A 279 -23.25 3.37 -14.94
N THR A 280 -22.23 2.85 -14.25
CA THR A 280 -20.94 3.50 -13.98
C THR A 280 -19.79 2.56 -14.35
N TYR A 281 -18.61 3.14 -14.56
CA TYR A 281 -17.34 2.44 -14.76
C TYR A 281 -16.37 2.63 -13.56
N SER A 282 -16.87 3.08 -12.39
CA SER A 282 -16.06 3.18 -11.17
C SER A 282 -15.50 1.83 -10.70
N ARG A 283 -16.20 0.72 -10.98
CA ARG A 283 -15.72 -0.67 -10.79
C ARG A 283 -14.94 -1.23 -11.99
N GLY A 284 -14.44 -0.35 -12.86
CA GLY A 284 -13.68 -0.70 -14.05
C GLY A 284 -14.41 -0.38 -15.37
N ALA A 285 -13.61 -0.07 -16.38
CA ALA A 285 -14.00 0.20 -17.75
C ALA A 285 -14.16 -1.11 -18.54
N PRO A 286 -15.24 -1.26 -19.33
CA PRO A 286 -15.42 -2.40 -20.21
C PRO A 286 -14.31 -2.46 -21.28
N VAL A 287 -13.89 -3.67 -21.68
CA VAL A 287 -12.91 -3.85 -22.76
C VAL A 287 -13.41 -3.29 -24.09
N GLU A 288 -14.72 -3.29 -24.29
CA GLU A 288 -15.42 -2.66 -25.41
C GLU A 288 -15.15 -1.14 -25.47
N VAL A 289 -15.01 -0.48 -24.32
CA VAL A 289 -14.72 0.96 -24.20
C VAL A 289 -13.22 1.22 -24.36
N MET A 290 -12.36 0.40 -23.76
CA MET A 290 -10.90 0.55 -23.87
C MET A 290 -10.41 0.35 -25.32
N VAL A 291 -10.93 -0.66 -26.03
CA VAL A 291 -10.62 -0.86 -27.46
C VAL A 291 -11.20 0.25 -28.32
N ALA A 292 -12.41 0.77 -28.01
CA ALA A 292 -12.97 1.92 -28.73
C ALA A 292 -12.10 3.18 -28.57
N LEU A 293 -11.48 3.40 -27.40
CA LEU A 293 -10.54 4.50 -27.20
C LEU A 293 -9.28 4.31 -28.05
N ALA A 294 -8.64 3.15 -27.94
CA ALA A 294 -7.42 2.82 -28.69
C ALA A 294 -7.61 2.97 -30.20
N ASN A 295 -8.72 2.48 -30.74
CA ASN A 295 -9.10 2.66 -32.14
C ASN A 295 -9.36 4.13 -32.52
N GLN A 296 -9.89 4.94 -31.60
CA GLN A 296 -10.19 6.35 -31.85
C GLN A 296 -8.94 7.24 -31.80
N THR A 297 -7.98 6.96 -30.91
CA THR A 297 -6.71 7.70 -30.83
C THR A 297 -5.63 7.14 -31.75
N GLY A 298 -5.77 5.91 -32.25
CA GLY A 298 -4.72 5.20 -32.97
C GLY A 298 -3.56 4.79 -32.07
N SER A 299 -3.80 4.57 -30.78
CA SER A 299 -2.78 4.24 -29.78
C SER A 299 -2.80 2.76 -29.42
N ASP A 300 -1.64 2.14 -29.28
CA ASP A 300 -1.52 0.75 -28.84
C ASP A 300 -2.08 0.58 -27.41
N PRO A 301 -3.07 -0.29 -27.16
CA PRO A 301 -3.61 -0.48 -25.82
C PRO A 301 -2.68 -1.35 -24.98
N TRP A 302 -2.41 -0.94 -23.74
CA TRP A 302 -1.71 -1.72 -22.72
C TRP A 302 -2.70 -2.12 -21.63
N PHE A 303 -3.03 -3.41 -21.62
CA PHE A 303 -3.94 -4.04 -20.68
C PHE A 303 -3.19 -4.70 -19.54
N ASN A 304 -3.70 -4.51 -18.32
CA ASN A 304 -3.25 -5.16 -17.10
C ASN A 304 -4.30 -6.20 -16.71
N ILE A 305 -4.03 -7.47 -16.99
CA ILE A 305 -4.95 -8.57 -16.69
C ILE A 305 -5.02 -8.75 -15.16
N PRO A 306 -6.22 -8.80 -14.53
CA PRO A 306 -6.35 -9.02 -13.08
C PRO A 306 -5.59 -10.26 -12.60
N HIS A 307 -5.16 -10.27 -11.33
CA HIS A 307 -4.37 -11.38 -10.77
C HIS A 307 -5.16 -12.70 -10.82
N ASP A 308 -6.41 -12.65 -10.35
CA ASP A 308 -7.32 -13.80 -10.24
C ASP A 308 -7.96 -14.22 -11.57
N ALA A 309 -7.68 -13.50 -12.66
CA ALA A 309 -8.27 -13.76 -13.97
C ALA A 309 -7.98 -15.19 -14.44
N ASP A 310 -9.05 -15.97 -14.65
CA ASP A 310 -8.92 -17.34 -15.05
C ASP A 310 -8.56 -17.49 -16.55
N ASP A 311 -8.18 -18.72 -16.92
CA ASP A 311 -7.84 -19.09 -18.29
C ASP A 311 -8.95 -18.77 -19.32
N ALA A 312 -10.22 -18.72 -18.90
CA ALA A 312 -11.36 -18.39 -19.76
C ALA A 312 -11.52 -16.87 -19.91
N TYR A 313 -11.38 -16.10 -18.84
CA TYR A 313 -11.31 -14.63 -18.86
C TYR A 313 -10.21 -14.17 -19.82
N ILE A 314 -8.96 -14.62 -19.60
CA ILE A 314 -7.80 -14.22 -20.39
C ILE A 314 -8.04 -14.50 -21.88
N ARG A 315 -8.58 -15.69 -22.20
CA ARG A 315 -8.86 -16.11 -23.57
C ARG A 315 -10.00 -15.32 -24.21
N ALA A 316 -11.07 -15.02 -23.48
CA ALA A 316 -12.20 -14.23 -23.96
C ALA A 316 -11.80 -12.77 -24.20
N PHE A 317 -11.10 -12.15 -23.24
CA PHE A 317 -10.56 -10.80 -23.34
C PHE A 317 -9.63 -10.66 -24.54
N ALA A 318 -8.60 -11.52 -24.64
CA ALA A 318 -7.64 -11.48 -25.74
C ALA A 318 -8.30 -11.75 -27.11
N THR A 319 -9.34 -12.60 -27.15
CA THR A 319 -10.12 -12.87 -28.38
C THR A 319 -10.91 -11.63 -28.80
N TYR A 320 -11.58 -10.97 -27.87
CA TYR A 320 -12.29 -9.72 -28.13
C TYR A 320 -11.34 -8.66 -28.68
N VAL A 321 -10.22 -8.40 -28.00
CA VAL A 321 -9.20 -7.43 -28.45
C VAL A 321 -8.69 -7.77 -29.86
N ARG A 322 -8.27 -9.01 -30.12
CA ARG A 322 -7.76 -9.44 -31.44
C ARG A 322 -8.75 -9.15 -32.58
N ASP A 323 -10.04 -9.38 -32.33
CA ASP A 323 -11.10 -9.32 -33.33
C ASP A 323 -11.72 -7.92 -33.52
N THR A 324 -11.46 -6.98 -32.60
CA THR A 324 -12.09 -5.64 -32.58
C THR A 324 -11.12 -4.46 -32.53
N LEU A 325 -9.88 -4.67 -32.08
CA LEU A 325 -8.80 -3.69 -32.21
C LEU A 325 -8.45 -3.51 -33.69
N ASP A 326 -8.14 -2.28 -34.08
CA ASP A 326 -7.68 -1.93 -35.43
C ASP A 326 -6.51 -2.86 -35.86
N PRO A 327 -6.53 -3.39 -37.10
CA PRO A 327 -5.49 -4.28 -37.60
C PRO A 327 -4.07 -3.69 -37.56
N ASP A 328 -3.92 -2.37 -37.64
CA ASP A 328 -2.63 -1.69 -37.67
C ASP A 328 -2.08 -1.40 -36.25
N LEU A 329 -2.90 -1.58 -35.20
CA LEU A 329 -2.52 -1.45 -33.79
C LEU A 329 -2.12 -2.78 -33.14
N ARG A 330 -1.38 -2.66 -32.04
CA ARG A 330 -0.72 -3.77 -31.34
C ARG A 330 -1.12 -3.78 -29.87
N ALA A 331 -1.63 -4.91 -29.39
CA ALA A 331 -2.08 -5.04 -28.01
C ALA A 331 -0.93 -5.45 -27.08
N HIS A 332 -0.62 -4.60 -26.10
CA HIS A 332 0.27 -4.90 -24.99
C HIS A 332 -0.52 -5.60 -23.87
N PHE A 333 0.00 -6.72 -23.38
CA PHE A 333 -0.58 -7.47 -22.26
C PHE A 333 0.45 -7.66 -21.14
N GLU A 334 0.10 -7.19 -19.95
CA GLU A 334 0.82 -7.39 -18.69
C GLU A 334 -0.08 -8.23 -17.76
N PHE A 335 0.52 -9.19 -17.04
CA PHE A 335 -0.21 -9.91 -15.99
C PHE A 335 -0.12 -9.12 -14.69
N SER A 336 -1.27 -8.87 -14.05
CA SER A 336 -1.42 -8.13 -12.80
C SER A 336 -0.76 -6.72 -12.84
N ASN A 337 -0.44 -6.18 -11.66
CA ASN A 337 0.32 -4.96 -11.46
C ASN A 337 1.15 -5.10 -10.17
N GLU A 338 2.41 -4.65 -10.17
CA GLU A 338 3.29 -4.60 -9.00
C GLU A 338 3.27 -5.80 -8.04
N VAL A 339 3.34 -7.03 -8.55
CA VAL A 339 3.35 -8.27 -7.74
C VAL A 339 4.58 -8.39 -6.82
N TRP A 340 5.54 -7.46 -6.94
CA TRP A 340 6.65 -7.26 -6.01
C TRP A 340 6.28 -6.47 -4.74
N ASN A 341 5.10 -5.84 -4.70
CA ASN A 341 4.70 -4.84 -3.70
C ASN A 341 3.65 -5.41 -2.74
N PHE A 342 4.08 -5.89 -1.57
CA PHE A 342 3.21 -6.50 -0.53
C PHE A 342 2.16 -5.56 0.11
N MET A 343 2.15 -4.28 -0.26
CA MET A 343 1.02 -3.38 0.02
C MET A 343 -0.27 -3.85 -0.67
N PHE A 344 -0.14 -4.49 -1.84
CA PHE A 344 -1.27 -5.03 -2.61
C PHE A 344 -1.53 -6.51 -2.31
N GLU A 345 -2.78 -6.91 -2.46
CA GLU A 345 -3.28 -8.27 -2.25
C GLU A 345 -2.60 -9.26 -3.20
N GLN A 346 -2.54 -8.93 -4.50
CA GLN A 346 -1.93 -9.78 -5.53
C GLN A 346 -0.48 -10.23 -5.26
N ALA A 347 0.29 -9.48 -4.46
CA ALA A 347 1.65 -9.86 -4.06
C ALA A 347 1.66 -10.92 -2.94
N ARG A 348 0.67 -10.84 -2.04
CA ARG A 348 0.41 -11.82 -0.97
C ARG A 348 -0.17 -13.10 -1.55
N ASP A 349 -1.09 -12.99 -2.50
CA ASP A 349 -1.69 -14.13 -3.22
C ASP A 349 -0.63 -14.89 -4.01
N SER A 350 0.19 -14.18 -4.79
CA SER A 350 1.34 -14.77 -5.49
C SER A 350 2.34 -15.45 -4.54
N ALA A 351 2.43 -15.02 -3.27
CA ALA A 351 3.24 -15.68 -2.25
C ALA A 351 2.57 -16.94 -1.67
N ALA A 352 1.25 -16.93 -1.49
CA ALA A 352 0.47 -18.11 -1.12
C ALA A 352 0.49 -19.17 -2.23
N ASP A 353 0.22 -18.77 -3.48
CA ASP A 353 0.26 -19.62 -4.66
C ASP A 353 1.66 -20.21 -4.89
N ALA A 354 2.73 -19.45 -4.65
CA ALA A 354 4.10 -19.98 -4.72
C ALA A 354 4.32 -21.16 -3.74
N ARG A 355 3.79 -21.07 -2.51
CA ARG A 355 3.88 -22.15 -1.51
C ARG A 355 3.11 -23.38 -1.98
N VAL A 356 1.93 -23.19 -2.57
CA VAL A 356 1.10 -24.27 -3.14
C VAL A 356 1.77 -24.92 -4.37
N ARG A 357 2.17 -24.12 -5.37
CA ARG A 357 2.76 -24.63 -6.62
C ARG A 357 4.11 -25.29 -6.39
N PHE A 358 4.98 -24.71 -5.57
CA PHE A 358 6.36 -25.21 -5.39
C PHE A 358 6.52 -26.14 -4.18
N GLY A 359 5.50 -26.25 -3.31
CA GLY A 359 5.44 -27.17 -2.18
C GLY A 359 6.43 -26.85 -1.04
N ARG A 360 6.91 -25.60 -0.97
CA ARG A 360 7.85 -25.06 0.03
C ARG A 360 7.96 -23.55 -0.12
N ASP A 361 8.39 -22.87 0.94
CA ASP A 361 8.92 -21.52 0.81
C ASP A 361 10.29 -21.53 0.10
N LEU A 362 10.53 -20.52 -0.72
CA LEU A 362 11.75 -20.28 -1.51
C LEU A 362 12.47 -18.99 -1.10
N GLY A 363 11.81 -18.08 -0.37
CA GLY A 363 12.34 -16.74 -0.03
C GLY A 363 12.36 -15.73 -1.20
N ASP A 364 12.11 -16.18 -2.43
CA ASP A 364 11.83 -15.36 -3.62
C ASP A 364 10.60 -15.90 -4.41
N GLY A 365 9.87 -16.85 -3.81
CA GLY A 365 8.90 -17.70 -4.49
C GLY A 365 7.75 -16.94 -5.16
N TRP A 366 7.29 -15.84 -4.55
CA TRP A 366 6.19 -15.04 -5.10
C TRP A 366 6.52 -14.43 -6.46
N MET A 367 7.77 -14.03 -6.70
CA MET A 367 8.21 -13.56 -8.02
C MET A 367 8.40 -14.70 -9.03
N GLN A 368 8.75 -15.90 -8.55
CA GLN A 368 8.80 -17.08 -9.43
C GLN A 368 7.40 -17.53 -9.85
N GLU A 369 6.41 -17.41 -8.96
CA GLU A 369 4.99 -17.65 -9.25
C GLU A 369 4.42 -16.61 -10.21
N TYR A 370 4.72 -15.32 -9.98
CA TYR A 370 4.40 -14.25 -10.92
C TYR A 370 4.92 -14.56 -12.33
N GLY A 371 6.20 -14.95 -12.44
CA GLY A 371 6.80 -15.38 -13.71
C GLY A 371 6.10 -16.61 -14.32
N ALA A 372 5.62 -17.55 -13.50
CA ALA A 372 4.88 -18.73 -13.93
C ALA A 372 3.47 -18.39 -14.47
N ARG A 373 2.64 -17.67 -13.70
CA ARG A 373 1.29 -17.23 -14.14
C ARG A 373 1.35 -16.32 -15.35
N ALA A 374 2.28 -15.36 -15.38
CA ALA A 374 2.49 -14.51 -16.55
C ALA A 374 2.91 -15.33 -17.79
N SER A 375 3.69 -16.40 -17.62
CA SER A 375 4.05 -17.33 -18.71
C SER A 375 2.87 -18.17 -19.21
N GLU A 376 1.91 -18.47 -18.33
CA GLU A 376 0.68 -19.19 -18.66
C GLU A 376 -0.28 -18.28 -19.44
N MET A 377 -0.45 -17.02 -19.00
CA MET A 377 -1.13 -15.96 -19.78
C MET A 377 -0.48 -15.81 -21.17
N ALA A 378 0.84 -15.67 -21.25
CA ALA A 378 1.58 -15.55 -22.51
C ALA A 378 1.32 -16.73 -23.46
N ALA A 379 1.17 -17.95 -22.95
CA ALA A 379 0.84 -19.13 -23.76
C ALA A 379 -0.61 -19.11 -24.30
N ILE A 380 -1.56 -18.54 -23.55
CA ILE A 380 -2.94 -18.30 -24.03
C ILE A 380 -2.92 -17.24 -25.13
N LEU A 381 -2.18 -16.14 -24.95
CA LEU A 381 -2.03 -15.08 -25.94
C LEU A 381 -1.41 -15.58 -27.25
N ASP A 382 -0.33 -16.38 -27.18
CA ASP A 382 0.28 -17.04 -28.34
C ASP A 382 -0.73 -17.89 -29.14
N ALA A 383 -1.66 -18.56 -28.44
CA ALA A 383 -2.70 -19.39 -29.06
C ALA A 383 -3.84 -18.56 -29.67
N VAL A 384 -4.25 -17.47 -29.02
CA VAL A 384 -5.28 -16.55 -29.51
C VAL A 384 -4.79 -15.77 -30.73
N TYR A 385 -3.55 -15.28 -30.71
CA TYR A 385 -2.90 -14.52 -31.80
C TYR A 385 -2.14 -15.41 -32.80
N ALA A 386 -2.49 -16.70 -32.89
CA ALA A 386 -1.81 -17.65 -33.77
C ALA A 386 -1.85 -17.19 -35.26
N GLY A 387 -0.71 -16.73 -35.78
CA GLY A 387 -0.57 -16.17 -37.12
C GLY A 387 -0.74 -14.64 -37.24
N GLN A 388 -0.92 -13.94 -36.12
CA GLN A 388 -1.01 -12.47 -35.98
C GLN A 388 -0.10 -11.96 -34.84
N GLY A 389 1.04 -12.61 -34.60
CA GLY A 389 1.94 -12.28 -33.49
C GLY A 389 2.64 -10.93 -33.62
N ASP A 390 2.58 -10.31 -34.80
CA ASP A 390 2.97 -8.92 -35.05
C ASP A 390 2.05 -7.90 -34.37
N ARG A 391 0.79 -8.26 -34.10
CA ARG A 391 -0.21 -7.44 -33.39
C ARG A 391 -0.22 -7.63 -31.86
N LEU A 392 0.77 -8.33 -31.31
CA LEU A 392 0.87 -8.68 -29.89
C LEU A 392 2.20 -8.18 -29.29
N VAL A 393 2.14 -7.67 -28.06
CA VAL A 393 3.29 -7.48 -27.16
C VAL A 393 2.96 -8.12 -25.82
N LYS A 394 3.83 -8.99 -25.33
CA LYS A 394 3.75 -9.53 -23.98
C LYS A 394 4.78 -8.82 -23.09
N THR A 395 4.28 -8.21 -22.02
CA THR A 395 5.06 -7.41 -21.07
C THR A 395 5.15 -8.11 -19.71
N ILE A 396 6.32 -8.05 -19.06
CA ILE A 396 6.54 -8.50 -17.68
C ILE A 396 7.27 -7.42 -16.87
N ALA A 397 6.83 -7.15 -15.65
CA ALA A 397 7.24 -5.95 -14.87
C ALA A 397 7.95 -6.27 -13.55
N THR A 398 8.85 -5.38 -13.11
CA THR A 398 9.57 -5.51 -11.82
C THR A 398 9.80 -4.16 -11.13
N HIS A 399 10.26 -4.19 -9.88
CA HIS A 399 10.68 -2.99 -9.16
C HIS A 399 12.04 -2.45 -9.63
N THR A 400 12.07 -1.18 -10.04
CA THR A 400 13.30 -0.50 -10.51
C THR A 400 14.39 -0.43 -9.45
N GLY A 401 14.01 -0.13 -8.20
CA GLY A 401 14.94 0.08 -7.09
C GLY A 401 15.46 -1.21 -6.45
N TRP A 402 15.11 -2.40 -6.96
CA TRP A 402 15.57 -3.68 -6.41
C TRP A 402 16.35 -4.52 -7.45
N PRO A 403 17.58 -4.11 -7.82
CA PRO A 403 18.45 -4.88 -8.72
C PRO A 403 18.63 -6.34 -8.30
N GLY A 404 18.29 -7.26 -9.21
CA GLY A 404 18.37 -8.71 -9.03
C GLY A 404 17.03 -9.39 -8.79
N LEU A 405 15.98 -8.66 -8.38
CA LEU A 405 14.63 -9.21 -8.21
C LEU A 405 14.06 -9.75 -9.53
N GLU A 406 14.42 -9.11 -10.64
CA GLU A 406 13.97 -9.50 -11.98
C GLU A 406 14.42 -10.90 -12.39
N ALA A 407 15.52 -11.41 -11.83
CA ALA A 407 16.00 -12.77 -12.12
C ALA A 407 14.99 -13.82 -11.64
N SER A 408 14.34 -13.60 -10.49
CA SER A 408 13.36 -14.53 -9.90
C SER A 408 12.18 -14.75 -10.85
N MET A 409 11.63 -13.68 -11.44
CA MET A 409 10.52 -13.77 -12.39
C MET A 409 10.96 -14.16 -13.82
N LEU A 410 12.14 -13.72 -14.29
CA LEU A 410 12.59 -13.96 -15.66
C LEU A 410 13.14 -15.38 -15.84
N GLU A 411 13.84 -15.91 -14.84
CA GLU A 411 14.44 -17.26 -14.86
C GLU A 411 13.53 -18.32 -14.21
N ALA A 412 12.78 -17.96 -13.15
CA ALA A 412 11.85 -18.80 -12.38
C ALA A 412 12.33 -20.27 -12.21
N PRO A 413 13.48 -20.50 -11.55
CA PRO A 413 14.11 -21.82 -11.50
C PRO A 413 13.24 -22.94 -10.92
N ALA A 414 12.30 -22.66 -10.03
CA ALA A 414 11.34 -23.64 -9.51
C ALA A 414 10.31 -24.07 -10.58
N TYR A 415 9.78 -23.13 -11.36
CA TYR A 415 8.89 -23.40 -12.50
C TYR A 415 9.63 -24.15 -13.62
N VAL A 416 10.88 -23.77 -13.91
CA VAL A 416 11.73 -24.52 -14.86
C VAL A 416 12.03 -25.94 -14.35
N ALA A 417 12.21 -26.14 -13.05
CA ALA A 417 12.40 -27.47 -12.46
C ALA A 417 11.17 -28.38 -12.59
N GLN A 418 9.96 -27.82 -12.73
CA GLN A 418 8.73 -28.55 -13.05
C GLN A 418 8.64 -28.95 -14.55
N GLY A 419 9.60 -28.52 -15.39
CA GLY A 419 9.71 -28.88 -16.80
C GLY A 419 9.24 -27.80 -17.78
N HIS A 420 8.93 -26.61 -17.29
CA HIS A 420 8.52 -25.47 -18.11
C HIS A 420 9.74 -24.73 -18.69
N ALA A 421 9.51 -23.85 -19.68
CA ALA A 421 10.53 -22.95 -20.19
C ALA A 421 10.66 -21.73 -19.25
N ALA A 422 11.87 -21.14 -19.19
CA ALA A 422 12.09 -19.93 -18.40
C ALA A 422 11.19 -18.78 -18.92
N PRO A 423 10.51 -18.02 -18.04
CA PRO A 423 9.53 -17.01 -18.44
C PRO A 423 10.02 -16.03 -19.50
N HIS A 424 11.26 -15.53 -19.38
CA HIS A 424 11.87 -14.59 -20.33
C HIS A 424 11.86 -15.06 -21.80
N THR A 425 11.63 -16.34 -22.07
CA THR A 425 11.55 -16.89 -23.44
C THR A 425 10.20 -16.65 -24.13
N ARG A 426 9.20 -16.09 -23.41
CA ARG A 426 7.84 -15.85 -23.90
C ARG A 426 7.45 -14.39 -24.04
N PHE A 427 8.22 -13.47 -23.45
CA PHE A 427 7.92 -12.04 -23.44
C PHE A 427 8.65 -11.28 -24.54
N ASP A 428 8.13 -10.11 -24.86
CA ASP A 428 8.66 -9.18 -25.86
C ASP A 428 9.24 -7.93 -25.16
N ALA A 429 8.62 -7.49 -24.07
CA ALA A 429 9.00 -6.31 -23.30
C ALA A 429 9.22 -6.60 -21.81
N TYR A 430 10.19 -5.90 -21.23
CA TYR A 430 10.53 -5.89 -19.81
C TYR A 430 10.28 -4.49 -19.25
N ALA A 431 9.40 -4.40 -18.26
CA ALA A 431 8.89 -3.14 -17.73
C ALA A 431 9.47 -2.79 -16.36
N VAL A 432 9.77 -1.51 -16.18
CA VAL A 432 10.29 -0.92 -14.94
C VAL A 432 9.56 0.39 -14.62
N THR A 433 9.68 0.92 -13.39
CA THR A 433 9.29 2.31 -13.06
C THR A 433 10.42 3.31 -13.34
N GLY A 434 10.08 4.60 -13.39
CA GLY A 434 11.02 5.72 -13.54
C GLY A 434 10.66 6.90 -12.64
N TYR A 435 10.38 6.61 -11.37
CA TYR A 435 10.08 7.64 -10.37
C TYR A 435 11.35 8.32 -9.82
N PHE A 436 11.32 9.64 -9.64
CA PHE A 436 12.36 10.40 -8.94
C PHE A 436 11.77 11.32 -7.86
N GLY A 437 12.59 11.73 -6.88
CA GLY A 437 12.23 12.72 -5.86
C GLY A 437 11.58 12.20 -4.58
N GLY A 438 11.24 10.91 -4.49
CA GLY A 438 10.66 10.29 -3.28
C GLY A 438 11.36 10.63 -1.95
N PRO A 439 12.71 10.59 -1.86
CA PRO A 439 13.45 10.96 -0.66
C PRO A 439 13.20 12.39 -0.14
N LEU A 440 12.74 13.34 -0.96
CA LEU A 440 12.34 14.67 -0.46
C LEU A 440 11.18 14.59 0.55
N GLY A 441 10.30 13.61 0.39
CA GLY A 441 9.17 13.32 1.27
C GLY A 441 9.50 12.58 2.56
N SER A 442 10.70 12.00 2.65
CA SER A 442 11.13 11.11 3.73
C SER A 442 12.56 11.42 4.19
N ALA A 443 13.57 10.76 3.64
CA ALA A 443 14.96 10.82 4.13
C ALA A 443 15.60 12.23 4.10
N LYS A 444 15.12 13.13 3.23
CA LYS A 444 15.62 14.50 3.05
C LYS A 444 14.65 15.58 3.59
N LEU A 445 13.61 15.17 4.31
CA LEU A 445 12.50 16.03 4.74
C LEU A 445 12.96 17.23 5.58
N ASP A 446 13.94 17.05 6.47
CA ASP A 446 14.49 18.15 7.28
C ASP A 446 15.24 19.20 6.45
N ALA A 447 15.93 18.77 5.38
CA ALA A 447 16.58 19.69 4.45
C ALA A 447 15.53 20.53 3.71
N VAL A 448 14.45 19.89 3.22
CA VAL A 448 13.31 20.56 2.58
C VAL A 448 12.65 21.59 3.51
N ARG A 449 12.38 21.22 4.77
CA ARG A 449 11.86 22.13 5.81
C ARG A 449 12.79 23.32 6.02
N GLY A 450 14.10 23.10 6.05
CA GLY A 450 15.13 24.14 6.11
C GLY A 450 15.07 25.10 4.92
N TRP A 451 14.96 24.58 3.69
CA TRP A 451 14.90 25.39 2.47
C TRP A 451 13.63 26.25 2.40
N ILE A 452 12.47 25.69 2.80
CA ILE A 452 11.21 26.43 2.90
C ILE A 452 11.34 27.59 3.90
N ALA A 453 11.96 27.35 5.06
CA ALA A 453 12.18 28.39 6.07
C ALA A 453 13.14 29.49 5.60
N GLU A 454 14.23 29.12 4.91
CA GLU A 454 15.16 30.08 4.28
C GLU A 454 14.44 30.94 3.23
N SER A 455 13.64 30.31 2.37
CA SER A 455 12.90 30.96 1.30
C SER A 455 11.87 31.98 1.84
N ALA A 456 11.08 31.59 2.86
CA ALA A 456 10.13 32.50 3.53
C ALA A 456 10.83 33.70 4.21
N ALA A 457 12.04 33.49 4.76
CA ALA A 457 12.85 34.56 5.32
C ALA A 457 13.40 35.50 4.23
N ALA A 458 13.85 34.97 3.09
CA ALA A 458 14.32 35.73 1.94
C ALA A 458 13.20 36.60 1.34
N ALA A 459 12.01 36.02 1.09
CA ALA A 459 10.83 36.75 0.63
C ALA A 459 10.44 37.89 1.60
N THR A 460 10.50 37.64 2.91
CA THR A 460 10.26 38.66 3.94
C THR A 460 11.29 39.79 3.92
N ALA A 461 12.56 39.49 3.66
CA ALA A 461 13.60 40.51 3.51
C ALA A 461 13.41 41.34 2.24
N ALA A 462 13.07 40.70 1.11
CA ALA A 462 12.81 41.34 -0.17
C ALA A 462 11.60 42.29 -0.12
N ALA A 463 10.46 41.84 0.43
CA ALA A 463 9.26 42.66 0.61
C ALA A 463 9.53 43.92 1.45
N ARG A 464 10.34 43.78 2.52
CA ARG A 464 10.77 44.90 3.37
C ARG A 464 11.69 45.87 2.62
N ALA A 465 12.63 45.37 1.82
CA ALA A 465 13.53 46.19 1.01
C ALA A 465 12.79 47.00 -0.06
N GLN A 466 11.70 46.45 -0.60
CA GLN A 466 10.79 47.13 -1.53
C GLN A 466 9.79 48.08 -0.84
N GLY A 467 9.70 48.07 0.49
CA GLY A 467 8.77 48.91 1.25
C GLY A 467 7.30 48.47 1.19
N LEU A 468 7.03 47.20 0.82
CA LEU A 468 5.68 46.66 0.71
C LEU A 468 5.02 46.53 2.10
N SER A 469 3.70 46.76 2.15
CA SER A 469 2.91 46.65 3.38
C SER A 469 1.44 46.30 3.12
N GLY A 470 0.76 45.75 4.12
CA GLY A 470 -0.61 45.22 4.00
C GLY A 470 -0.74 44.19 2.87
N ALA A 471 -1.89 44.17 2.20
CA ALA A 471 -2.19 43.23 1.13
C ALA A 471 -1.12 43.14 0.01
N ALA A 472 -0.40 44.24 -0.28
CA ALA A 472 0.68 44.22 -1.27
C ALA A 472 1.93 43.47 -0.78
N ARG A 473 2.20 43.46 0.54
CA ARG A 473 3.21 42.58 1.15
C ARG A 473 2.70 41.15 1.19
N ASP A 474 1.46 40.95 1.59
CA ASP A 474 0.93 39.61 1.82
C ASP A 474 0.82 38.83 0.50
N ALA A 475 0.40 39.49 -0.59
CA ALA A 475 0.46 38.94 -1.96
C ALA A 475 1.91 38.60 -2.39
N TYR A 476 2.86 39.51 -2.20
CA TYR A 476 4.27 39.26 -2.51
C TYR A 476 4.86 38.08 -1.73
N LEU A 477 4.46 37.88 -0.46
CA LEU A 477 4.89 36.73 0.31
C LEU A 477 4.22 35.42 -0.13
N ALA A 478 2.96 35.45 -0.57
CA ALA A 478 2.29 34.28 -1.12
C ALA A 478 2.92 33.84 -2.46
N GLU A 479 3.32 34.80 -3.29
CA GLU A 479 3.99 34.59 -4.58
C GLU A 479 5.42 34.07 -4.40
N HIS A 480 6.23 34.72 -3.55
CA HIS A 480 7.67 34.46 -3.44
C HIS A 480 8.11 33.54 -2.29
N ARG A 481 7.18 32.93 -1.53
CA ARG A 481 7.55 32.11 -0.35
C ARG A 481 8.43 30.91 -0.68
N PHE A 482 8.42 30.41 -1.93
CA PHE A 482 9.12 29.18 -2.31
C PHE A 482 10.29 29.36 -3.29
N ASP A 483 10.58 30.57 -3.80
CA ASP A 483 11.63 30.82 -4.79
C ASP A 483 12.97 30.12 -4.49
N VAL A 484 13.52 30.31 -3.28
CA VAL A 484 14.83 29.75 -2.89
C VAL A 484 14.71 28.24 -2.66
N ALA A 485 13.58 27.78 -2.13
CA ALA A 485 13.33 26.36 -1.89
C ALA A 485 13.22 25.57 -3.19
N THR A 486 12.58 26.13 -4.22
CA THR A 486 12.49 25.57 -5.57
C THR A 486 13.86 25.51 -6.24
N ASP A 487 14.66 26.58 -6.18
CA ASP A 487 16.04 26.60 -6.72
C ASP A 487 16.99 25.59 -6.04
N LEU A 488 16.72 25.22 -4.79
CA LEU A 488 17.45 24.17 -4.06
C LEU A 488 16.92 22.78 -4.45
N ALA A 489 15.61 22.57 -4.37
CA ALA A 489 15.00 21.28 -4.69
C ALA A 489 15.22 20.83 -6.14
N ILE A 490 15.18 21.74 -7.12
CA ILE A 490 15.44 21.40 -8.54
C ILE A 490 16.90 20.95 -8.76
N ARG A 491 17.87 21.50 -8.01
CA ARG A 491 19.26 21.01 -8.06
C ARG A 491 19.41 19.67 -7.36
N GLU A 492 18.77 19.51 -6.20
CA GLU A 492 18.75 18.23 -5.48
C GLU A 492 18.15 17.11 -6.33
N LEU A 493 17.01 17.35 -6.98
CA LEU A 493 16.35 16.38 -7.86
C LEU A 493 17.16 16.07 -9.12
N ARG A 494 18.05 16.95 -9.56
CA ARG A 494 18.95 16.70 -10.69
C ARG A 494 20.11 15.77 -10.31
N ASP A 495 20.83 16.08 -9.23
CA ASP A 495 22.12 15.43 -8.92
C ASP A 495 22.47 15.26 -7.43
N GLY A 496 21.57 15.59 -6.51
CA GLY A 496 21.82 15.50 -5.06
C GLY A 496 22.86 16.50 -4.51
N SER A 497 23.28 17.49 -5.30
CA SER A 497 24.39 18.38 -4.93
C SER A 497 24.09 19.38 -3.80
N VAL A 498 22.84 19.48 -3.33
CA VAL A 498 22.48 20.40 -2.24
C VAL A 498 22.66 19.74 -0.88
N THR A 499 22.25 18.47 -0.73
CA THR A 499 22.51 17.68 0.49
C THR A 499 23.87 16.97 0.45
N GLY A 500 24.37 16.64 -0.74
CA GLY A 500 25.51 15.75 -0.96
C GLY A 500 25.15 14.27 -1.07
N ASP A 501 23.85 13.94 -1.07
CA ASP A 501 23.31 12.59 -1.26
C ASP A 501 22.56 12.52 -2.61
N PRO A 502 22.97 11.67 -3.57
CA PRO A 502 22.29 11.54 -4.87
C PRO A 502 20.93 10.82 -4.80
N SER A 503 20.51 10.29 -3.65
CA SER A 503 19.30 9.45 -3.57
C SER A 503 18.04 10.14 -4.12
N GLY A 504 17.33 9.43 -4.99
CA GLY A 504 16.12 9.92 -5.67
C GLY A 504 16.35 11.05 -6.68
N SER A 505 17.58 11.30 -7.11
CA SER A 505 17.88 12.25 -8.19
C SER A 505 17.86 11.60 -9.57
N LEU A 506 17.70 12.41 -10.63
CA LEU A 506 17.81 11.93 -12.02
C LEU A 506 19.17 11.28 -12.29
N ALA A 507 20.26 11.79 -11.69
CA ALA A 507 21.59 11.21 -11.84
C ALA A 507 21.66 9.74 -11.36
N GLU A 508 21.07 9.42 -10.20
CA GLU A 508 20.96 8.04 -9.70
C GLU A 508 20.00 7.19 -10.55
N LEU A 509 18.87 7.78 -10.95
CA LEU A 509 17.88 7.10 -11.80
C LEU A 509 18.49 6.68 -13.14
N PHE A 510 19.37 7.48 -13.73
CA PHE A 510 20.07 7.12 -14.97
C PHE A 510 21.10 5.98 -14.80
N GLU A 511 21.77 5.87 -13.65
CA GLU A 511 22.59 4.69 -13.33
C GLU A 511 21.72 3.42 -13.24
N THR A 512 20.50 3.56 -12.73
CA THR A 512 19.51 2.50 -12.58
C THR A 512 18.88 2.10 -13.91
N PHE A 513 18.54 3.06 -14.79
CA PHE A 513 18.17 2.78 -16.18
C PHE A 513 19.28 2.02 -16.92
N ALA A 514 20.54 2.43 -16.73
CA ALA A 514 21.67 1.72 -17.33
C ALA A 514 21.83 0.29 -16.80
N TYR A 515 21.39 -0.02 -15.57
CA TYR A 515 21.29 -1.39 -15.07
C TYR A 515 20.22 -2.18 -15.82
N HIS A 516 18.99 -1.67 -15.87
CA HIS A 516 17.85 -2.34 -16.49
C HIS A 516 18.01 -2.52 -18.00
N ALA A 517 18.67 -1.58 -18.70
CA ALA A 517 19.05 -1.74 -20.10
C ALA A 517 19.97 -2.97 -20.33
N ARG A 518 20.86 -3.30 -19.38
CA ARG A 518 21.71 -4.51 -19.45
C ARG A 518 20.96 -5.80 -19.11
N VAL A 519 19.85 -5.71 -18.36
CA VAL A 519 18.92 -6.84 -18.16
C VAL A 519 18.16 -7.10 -19.45
N ALA A 520 17.54 -6.07 -20.02
CA ALA A 520 16.82 -6.12 -21.29
C ALA A 520 17.69 -6.69 -22.43
N GLU A 521 18.91 -6.16 -22.61
CA GLU A 521 19.89 -6.67 -23.60
C GLU A 521 20.27 -8.14 -23.35
N ARG A 522 20.38 -8.58 -22.09
CA ARG A 522 20.74 -9.98 -21.74
C ARG A 522 19.69 -10.97 -22.19
N TYR A 523 18.41 -10.64 -22.00
CA TYR A 523 17.30 -11.54 -22.32
C TYR A 523 16.71 -11.31 -23.71
N GLY A 524 17.07 -10.22 -24.38
CA GLY A 524 16.59 -9.87 -25.72
C GLY A 524 15.17 -9.30 -25.70
N LEU A 525 14.87 -8.51 -24.66
CA LEU A 525 13.57 -7.86 -24.42
C LEU A 525 13.70 -6.35 -24.65
N ASP A 526 12.61 -5.69 -25.03
CA ASP A 526 12.54 -4.23 -25.05
C ASP A 526 12.49 -3.67 -23.62
N LEU A 527 13.22 -2.57 -23.36
CA LEU A 527 13.12 -1.85 -22.08
C LEU A 527 11.97 -0.83 -22.17
N VAL A 528 10.85 -1.12 -21.51
CA VAL A 528 9.70 -0.22 -21.41
C VAL A 528 9.53 0.29 -19.98
N MET A 529 8.81 1.40 -19.82
CA MET A 529 8.45 1.93 -18.51
C MET A 529 6.95 1.79 -18.30
N TYR A 530 6.53 1.13 -17.21
CA TYR A 530 5.11 1.01 -16.88
C TYR A 530 4.59 2.23 -16.11
N GLU A 531 5.45 2.89 -15.32
CA GLU A 531 5.12 4.13 -14.60
C GLU A 531 6.34 5.05 -14.45
N GLY A 532 6.24 6.30 -14.90
CA GLY A 532 7.34 7.26 -14.89
C GLY A 532 6.94 8.68 -14.50
N GLY A 533 7.83 9.37 -13.78
CA GLY A 533 7.65 10.78 -13.44
C GLY A 533 8.17 11.16 -12.05
N THR A 534 7.60 12.24 -11.51
CA THR A 534 7.89 12.74 -10.16
C THR A 534 7.13 11.96 -9.09
N HIS A 535 7.81 11.65 -7.99
CA HIS A 535 7.25 11.14 -6.73
C HIS A 535 7.53 12.15 -5.60
N VAL A 536 7.52 13.45 -5.93
CA VAL A 536 7.65 14.55 -4.96
C VAL A 536 6.32 14.73 -4.22
N VAL A 537 6.21 14.04 -3.10
CA VAL A 537 5.09 14.03 -2.15
C VAL A 537 5.65 13.79 -0.74
N ALA A 538 4.93 14.17 0.31
CA ALA A 538 5.29 13.81 1.68
C ALA A 538 4.91 12.34 2.00
N LEU A 539 5.57 11.73 2.98
CA LEU A 539 5.26 10.35 3.42
C LEU A 539 5.05 10.28 4.94
N GLY A 540 4.25 9.30 5.39
CA GLY A 540 3.83 9.18 6.79
C GLY A 540 3.10 10.44 7.29
N ASP A 541 3.25 10.77 8.58
CA ASP A 541 2.64 11.95 9.23
C ASP A 541 2.85 13.28 8.47
N ALA A 542 3.93 13.39 7.70
CA ALA A 542 4.29 14.60 6.96
C ALA A 542 3.26 14.98 5.88
N VAL A 543 2.40 14.05 5.43
CA VAL A 543 1.28 14.37 4.52
C VAL A 543 0.29 15.37 5.11
N ASN A 544 0.22 15.47 6.45
CA ASN A 544 -0.68 16.40 7.13
C ASN A 544 -0.03 17.79 7.37
N ASP A 545 1.22 18.00 6.94
CA ASP A 545 1.86 19.31 6.92
C ASP A 545 1.40 20.11 5.68
N ALA A 546 0.47 21.04 5.89
CA ALA A 546 -0.06 21.89 4.83
C ALA A 546 0.99 22.79 4.17
N THR A 547 2.06 23.20 4.88
CA THR A 547 3.12 24.05 4.30
C THR A 547 4.03 23.24 3.38
N LEU A 548 4.31 21.99 3.77
CA LEU A 548 5.05 21.04 2.95
C LEU A 548 4.23 20.62 1.71
N THR A 549 2.94 20.35 1.89
CA THR A 549 2.01 20.05 0.79
C THR A 549 1.95 21.21 -0.21
N ASP A 550 1.74 22.44 0.28
CA ASP A 550 1.80 23.66 -0.54
C ASP A 550 3.11 23.77 -1.35
N PHE A 551 4.26 23.41 -0.74
CA PHE A 551 5.56 23.45 -1.40
C PHE A 551 5.70 22.36 -2.47
N PHE A 552 5.33 21.12 -2.18
CA PHE A 552 5.43 20.03 -3.16
C PHE A 552 4.45 20.20 -4.32
N VAL A 553 3.24 20.71 -4.09
CA VAL A 553 2.33 21.11 -5.17
C VAL A 553 2.96 22.22 -6.01
N HIS A 554 3.51 23.29 -5.40
CA HIS A 554 4.21 24.34 -6.14
C HIS A 554 5.41 23.81 -6.96
N LEU A 555 6.22 22.93 -6.38
CA LEU A 555 7.44 22.38 -7.00
C LEU A 555 7.10 21.52 -8.23
N ASN A 556 6.08 20.66 -8.15
CA ASN A 556 5.67 19.78 -9.25
C ASN A 556 5.16 20.52 -10.50
N TYR A 557 4.65 21.75 -10.35
CA TYR A 557 4.21 22.60 -11.48
C TYR A 557 5.16 23.77 -11.77
N SER A 558 6.36 23.76 -11.18
CA SER A 558 7.39 24.78 -11.42
C SER A 558 8.05 24.62 -12.80
N ALA A 559 8.56 25.72 -13.36
CA ALA A 559 9.30 25.69 -14.63
C ALA A 559 10.55 24.78 -14.56
N GLY A 560 11.20 24.70 -13.39
CA GLY A 560 12.34 23.79 -13.18
C GLY A 560 11.95 22.31 -13.25
N MET A 561 10.74 21.94 -12.82
CA MET A 561 10.23 20.57 -12.96
C MET A 561 10.00 20.21 -14.43
N GLY A 562 9.58 21.16 -15.26
CA GLY A 562 9.53 20.99 -16.73
C GLY A 562 10.89 20.60 -17.29
N THR A 563 11.96 21.32 -16.94
CA THR A 563 13.34 20.98 -17.34
C THR A 563 13.82 19.62 -16.81
N LEU A 564 13.39 19.21 -15.61
CA LEU A 564 13.69 17.87 -15.11
C LEU A 564 12.96 16.77 -15.90
N TYR A 565 11.76 17.04 -16.43
CA TYR A 565 11.06 16.12 -17.33
C TYR A 565 11.71 16.04 -18.71
N GLU A 566 12.22 17.16 -19.26
CA GLU A 566 13.06 17.15 -20.47
C GLU A 566 14.29 16.25 -20.26
N GLU A 567 15.03 16.44 -19.15
CA GLU A 567 16.21 15.64 -18.81
C GLU A 567 15.87 14.15 -18.55
N LEU A 568 14.75 13.85 -17.89
CA LEU A 568 14.27 12.49 -17.63
C LEU A 568 13.99 11.74 -18.94
N LEU A 569 13.28 12.37 -19.87
CA LEU A 569 12.92 11.79 -21.16
C LEU A 569 14.15 11.63 -22.06
N GLU A 570 15.06 12.61 -22.10
CA GLU A 570 16.36 12.46 -22.78
C GLU A 570 17.21 11.32 -22.19
N GLY A 571 17.24 11.19 -20.86
CA GLY A 571 17.96 10.13 -20.14
C GLY A 571 17.40 8.74 -20.39
N TRP A 572 16.08 8.60 -20.48
CA TRP A 572 15.40 7.36 -20.87
C TRP A 572 15.78 6.92 -22.29
N VAL A 573 15.74 7.84 -23.26
CA VAL A 573 16.18 7.58 -24.64
C VAL A 573 17.67 7.22 -24.69
N ALA A 574 18.50 7.91 -23.90
CA ALA A 574 19.94 7.62 -23.83
C ALA A 574 20.27 6.24 -23.22
N ALA A 575 19.41 5.72 -22.35
CA ALA A 575 19.51 4.36 -21.81
C ALA A 575 19.06 3.27 -22.81
N GLY A 576 18.40 3.64 -23.91
CA GLY A 576 17.83 2.71 -24.88
C GLY A 576 16.40 2.26 -24.55
N GLY A 577 15.68 3.01 -23.71
CA GLY A 577 14.27 2.75 -23.44
C GLY A 577 13.38 3.04 -24.66
N THR A 578 12.41 2.17 -24.92
CA THR A 578 11.59 2.19 -26.15
C THR A 578 10.23 2.84 -25.95
N LEU A 579 9.62 2.70 -24.78
CA LEU A 579 8.32 3.30 -24.44
C LEU A 579 8.33 3.86 -23.01
N PHE A 580 8.04 5.15 -22.84
CA PHE A 580 7.92 5.81 -21.54
C PHE A 580 6.45 6.02 -21.17
N ASN A 581 5.92 5.34 -20.15
CA ASN A 581 4.57 5.64 -19.65
C ASN A 581 4.60 6.75 -18.59
N SER A 582 4.05 7.93 -18.93
CA SER A 582 3.76 8.97 -17.94
C SER A 582 2.61 8.49 -17.06
N PHE A 583 2.82 8.45 -15.73
CA PHE A 583 1.93 7.74 -14.79
C PHE A 583 0.44 8.03 -15.00
N VAL A 584 0.03 9.30 -14.95
CA VAL A 584 -1.33 9.71 -15.38
C VAL A 584 -1.30 11.01 -16.19
N GLU A 585 -2.29 11.20 -17.05
CA GLU A 585 -2.42 12.30 -17.99
C GLU A 585 -2.89 13.61 -17.32
N VAL A 586 -4.04 13.56 -16.63
CA VAL A 586 -4.70 14.72 -15.98
C VAL A 586 -5.24 14.31 -14.61
N ALA A 587 -4.74 14.95 -13.55
CA ALA A 587 -5.18 14.68 -12.17
C ALA A 587 -4.96 15.91 -11.28
N GLY A 588 -5.94 16.19 -10.42
CA GLY A 588 -5.83 17.24 -9.43
C GLY A 588 -4.72 16.95 -8.40
N PRO A 589 -3.99 17.96 -7.91
CA PRO A 589 -2.99 17.77 -6.87
C PRO A 589 -3.65 17.60 -5.49
N SER A 590 -3.07 16.76 -4.65
CA SER A 590 -3.52 16.54 -3.27
C SER A 590 -2.33 16.39 -2.32
N LYS A 591 -2.60 16.19 -1.03
CA LYS A 591 -1.54 15.82 -0.06
C LYS A 591 -0.88 14.46 -0.37
N TRP A 592 -1.52 13.65 -1.20
CA TRP A 592 -1.06 12.33 -1.66
C TRP A 592 -0.29 12.39 -2.99
N GLY A 593 -0.10 13.57 -3.59
CA GLY A 593 0.80 13.74 -4.74
C GLY A 593 0.33 14.75 -5.78
N SER A 594 1.06 14.82 -6.88
CA SER A 594 0.77 15.70 -8.03
C SER A 594 1.09 14.94 -9.31
N TRP A 595 0.30 13.91 -9.57
CA TRP A 595 0.59 12.87 -10.57
C TRP A 595 0.39 13.34 -12.01
N GLY A 596 -0.75 14.00 -12.29
CA GLY A 596 -1.14 14.40 -13.65
C GLY A 596 -0.28 15.53 -14.22
N SER A 597 0.12 15.39 -15.48
CA SER A 597 0.87 16.43 -16.20
C SER A 597 0.14 17.78 -16.19
N LEU A 598 -1.20 17.74 -16.24
CA LEU A 598 -2.13 18.85 -16.04
C LEU A 598 -2.98 18.62 -14.79
N ARG A 599 -3.35 19.70 -14.09
CA ARG A 599 -4.27 19.66 -12.94
C ARG A 599 -5.74 19.52 -13.36
N HIS A 600 -6.08 20.04 -14.53
CA HIS A 600 -7.40 20.00 -15.18
C HIS A 600 -7.25 20.37 -16.68
N LEU A 601 -8.28 20.14 -17.51
CA LEU A 601 -8.19 20.38 -18.97
C LEU A 601 -8.03 21.86 -19.41
N ASP A 602 -8.19 22.82 -18.49
CA ASP A 602 -7.95 24.27 -18.71
C ASP A 602 -6.57 24.73 -18.20
N ASP A 603 -5.72 23.79 -17.73
CA ASP A 603 -4.41 24.08 -17.16
C ASP A 603 -3.29 24.20 -18.22
N GLU A 604 -2.24 24.93 -17.89
CA GLU A 604 -1.00 25.04 -18.68
C GLU A 604 0.20 24.81 -17.73
N THR A 605 1.03 23.79 -17.97
CA THR A 605 2.17 23.46 -17.09
C THR A 605 3.44 23.16 -17.88
N ALA A 606 4.59 23.60 -17.35
CA ALA A 606 5.90 23.33 -17.94
C ALA A 606 6.24 21.82 -17.99
N ARG A 607 5.62 21.01 -17.13
CA ARG A 607 5.71 19.54 -17.19
C ARG A 607 4.97 18.99 -18.40
N HIS A 608 3.76 19.47 -18.66
CA HIS A 608 3.00 19.07 -19.84
C HIS A 608 3.67 19.55 -21.13
N ASP A 609 4.23 20.77 -21.15
CA ASP A 609 5.02 21.29 -22.28
C ASP A 609 6.19 20.34 -22.64
N ALA A 610 6.93 19.84 -21.65
CA ALA A 610 8.03 18.89 -21.88
C ALA A 610 7.54 17.56 -22.47
N VAL A 611 6.40 17.04 -22.00
CA VAL A 611 5.77 15.82 -22.51
C VAL A 611 5.26 15.99 -23.95
N ARG A 612 4.61 17.12 -24.25
CA ARG A 612 4.15 17.47 -25.61
C ARG A 612 5.34 17.68 -26.56
N ALA A 613 6.40 18.35 -26.13
CA ALA A 613 7.62 18.53 -26.93
C ALA A 613 8.31 17.20 -27.25
N PHE A 614 8.24 16.20 -26.35
CA PHE A 614 8.75 14.86 -26.61
C PHE A 614 7.92 14.12 -27.67
N LEU A 615 6.58 14.21 -27.60
CA LEU A 615 5.66 13.65 -28.61
C LEU A 615 5.88 14.29 -29.99
N ASP A 616 6.01 15.62 -30.06
CA ASP A 616 6.30 16.36 -31.29
C ASP A 616 7.66 15.97 -31.91
N ALA A 617 8.66 15.64 -31.07
CA ALA A 617 9.98 15.20 -31.50
C ALA A 617 10.02 13.72 -31.93
N HIS A 618 9.11 12.91 -31.40
CA HIS A 618 8.98 11.48 -31.68
C HIS A 618 7.54 11.16 -32.13
N PRO A 619 7.08 11.66 -33.29
CA PRO A 619 5.71 11.41 -33.74
C PRO A 619 5.53 9.93 -34.11
N ARG A 620 4.32 9.42 -33.86
CA ARG A 620 3.91 8.07 -34.27
C ARG A 620 4.00 7.90 -35.79
N ASP A 621 4.47 6.74 -36.24
CA ASP A 621 4.49 6.38 -37.67
C ASP A 621 3.06 6.13 -38.19
N THR A 622 2.32 7.20 -38.50
CA THR A 622 1.01 7.12 -39.17
C THR A 622 1.21 7.13 -40.70
N GLU A 623 0.82 6.05 -41.40
CA GLU A 623 0.67 6.11 -42.86
C GLU A 623 -0.57 6.95 -43.21
N ASP A 624 -0.34 8.20 -43.60
CA ASP A 624 -1.33 9.16 -44.14
C ASP A 624 -2.50 9.57 -43.21
N GLY A 625 -2.17 9.86 -41.94
CA GLY A 625 -3.00 10.66 -41.02
C GLY A 625 -4.06 9.87 -40.25
N ALA A 626 -4.59 10.48 -39.17
CA ALA A 626 -5.64 9.89 -38.37
C ALA A 626 -6.82 9.48 -39.28
N PRO A 627 -7.25 8.21 -39.27
CA PRO A 627 -8.31 7.77 -40.16
C PRO A 627 -9.59 8.53 -39.81
N ASP A 628 -10.30 8.99 -40.84
CA ASP A 628 -11.58 9.71 -40.77
C ASP A 628 -12.70 8.71 -40.42
N THR A 629 -12.50 7.99 -39.31
CA THR A 629 -13.30 6.85 -38.85
C THR A 629 -14.58 7.38 -38.23
N PRO A 630 -15.77 7.03 -38.78
CA PRO A 630 -17.03 7.41 -38.16
C PRO A 630 -17.10 6.80 -36.75
N PRO A 631 -17.79 7.45 -35.79
CA PRO A 631 -17.81 7.01 -34.39
C PRO A 631 -18.18 5.53 -34.28
N VAL A 632 -17.36 4.78 -33.56
CA VAL A 632 -17.59 3.36 -33.27
C VAL A 632 -18.85 3.25 -32.42
N VAL A 633 -19.96 2.86 -33.05
CA VAL A 633 -21.18 2.50 -32.33
C VAL A 633 -20.91 1.16 -31.65
N VAL A 634 -20.60 1.21 -30.36
CA VAL A 634 -20.58 0.01 -29.51
C VAL A 634 -22.01 -0.53 -29.45
N ASP A 635 -22.26 -1.65 -30.13
CA ASP A 635 -23.54 -2.36 -30.02
C ASP A 635 -23.61 -2.96 -28.60
N PRO A 636 -24.63 -2.60 -27.78
CA PRO A 636 -24.75 -3.10 -26.42
C PRO A 636 -25.15 -4.59 -26.36
N THR A 637 -25.31 -5.26 -27.50
CA THR A 637 -25.71 -6.68 -27.56
C THR A 637 -24.49 -7.59 -27.51
N PRO A 638 -24.26 -8.37 -26.44
CA PRO A 638 -23.17 -9.35 -26.41
C PRO A 638 -23.40 -10.45 -27.47
N PRO A 639 -22.34 -10.97 -28.11
CA PRO A 639 -22.45 -12.11 -29.00
C PRO A 639 -22.93 -13.32 -28.21
N ALA A 640 -24.02 -13.97 -28.67
CA ALA A 640 -24.60 -15.11 -27.99
C ALA A 640 -23.61 -16.29 -27.94
N ALA A 641 -23.25 -16.73 -26.73
CA ALA A 641 -22.46 -17.93 -26.54
C ALA A 641 -23.25 -19.17 -27.04
N GLU A 642 -22.77 -19.80 -28.11
CA GLU A 642 -23.34 -21.07 -28.58
C GLU A 642 -23.04 -22.17 -27.55
N THR A 643 -24.07 -22.58 -26.82
CA THR A 643 -24.00 -23.71 -25.86
C THR A 643 -24.06 -25.04 -26.62
N PRO A 644 -23.05 -25.94 -26.49
CA PRO A 644 -23.11 -27.26 -27.10
C PRO A 644 -24.10 -28.17 -26.36
N GLU A 645 -24.94 -28.88 -27.12
CA GLU A 645 -25.95 -29.81 -26.61
C GLU A 645 -25.30 -31.02 -25.89
N PRO A 646 -25.77 -31.44 -24.69
CA PRO A 646 -25.12 -32.49 -23.92
C PRO A 646 -25.38 -33.90 -24.49
N ALA A 647 -24.32 -34.60 -24.90
CA ALA A 647 -24.40 -35.99 -25.32
C ALA A 647 -24.51 -36.95 -24.12
N ALA A 648 -25.43 -37.90 -24.17
CA ALA A 648 -25.68 -38.85 -23.07
C ALA A 648 -24.49 -39.81 -22.81
N PRO A 649 -24.15 -40.09 -21.53
CA PRO A 649 -23.01 -40.94 -21.19
C PRO A 649 -23.30 -42.43 -21.40
N ALA A 650 -22.28 -43.16 -21.87
CA ALA A 650 -22.21 -44.62 -21.83
C ALA A 650 -21.33 -45.07 -20.65
N PRO A 651 -21.61 -46.23 -20.02
CA PRO A 651 -20.91 -46.64 -18.80
C PRO A 651 -19.49 -47.13 -19.05
N ALA A 652 -18.54 -46.68 -18.23
CA ALA A 652 -17.15 -47.13 -18.18
C ALA A 652 -16.93 -48.11 -16.99
N PRO A 653 -15.93 -49.01 -17.04
CA PRO A 653 -15.73 -50.06 -16.05
C PRO A 653 -14.93 -49.60 -14.81
N GLU A 654 -15.08 -50.33 -13.70
CA GLU A 654 -14.37 -50.13 -12.43
C GLU A 654 -12.83 -50.30 -12.54
N PRO A 655 -12.04 -49.39 -11.95
CA PRO A 655 -10.63 -49.62 -11.61
C PRO A 655 -10.43 -50.02 -10.12
N GLU A 656 -9.32 -50.71 -9.84
CA GLU A 656 -8.89 -51.16 -8.50
C GLU A 656 -8.46 -49.99 -7.57
N PRO A 657 -8.47 -50.17 -6.23
CA PRO A 657 -8.38 -49.06 -5.28
C PRO A 657 -6.97 -48.43 -5.14
N GLN A 658 -6.95 -47.12 -4.98
CA GLN A 658 -5.82 -46.34 -4.46
C GLN A 658 -6.12 -45.87 -3.02
N PRO A 659 -5.10 -45.55 -2.20
CA PRO A 659 -5.32 -45.07 -0.83
C PRO A 659 -6.07 -43.74 -0.78
N GLU A 660 -6.91 -43.56 0.23
CA GLU A 660 -7.78 -42.40 0.38
C GLU A 660 -7.00 -41.12 0.76
N PRO A 661 -7.38 -39.94 0.25
CA PRO A 661 -7.03 -38.65 0.84
C PRO A 661 -7.92 -38.35 2.05
N GLU A 662 -7.38 -37.63 3.03
CA GLU A 662 -8.10 -37.22 4.24
C GLU A 662 -9.20 -36.18 3.91
N GLN A 663 -10.31 -36.24 4.63
CA GLN A 663 -11.56 -35.56 4.28
C GLN A 663 -11.78 -34.26 5.07
N SER A 664 -12.35 -33.25 4.41
CA SER A 664 -12.84 -32.00 5.02
C SER A 664 -14.04 -32.24 5.96
N PRO A 665 -14.31 -31.35 6.94
CA PRO A 665 -15.41 -31.53 7.91
C PRO A 665 -16.82 -31.61 7.28
N GLU A 666 -17.70 -32.40 7.91
CA GLU A 666 -19.04 -32.72 7.41
C GLU A 666 -20.11 -31.71 7.89
N LEU A 667 -20.54 -30.80 7.02
CA LEU A 667 -21.69 -29.91 7.29
C LEU A 667 -23.01 -30.70 7.24
N THR A 668 -23.66 -30.91 8.39
CA THR A 668 -24.90 -31.71 8.50
C THR A 668 -26.08 -31.00 9.18
N GLY A 669 -26.57 -29.93 8.55
CA GLY A 669 -27.76 -29.17 9.00
C GLY A 669 -27.40 -28.08 10.01
N ASN A 670 -28.35 -27.71 10.89
CA ASN A 670 -28.18 -26.68 11.93
C ASN A 670 -27.24 -27.08 13.10
N HIS A 671 -26.24 -27.91 12.82
CA HIS A 671 -25.27 -28.36 13.82
C HIS A 671 -23.89 -28.40 13.18
N VAL A 672 -23.01 -27.55 13.70
CA VAL A 672 -21.62 -27.40 13.28
C VAL A 672 -20.78 -27.89 14.44
N VAL A 673 -19.94 -28.87 14.17
CA VAL A 673 -19.00 -29.41 15.15
C VAL A 673 -17.61 -29.32 14.51
N GLY A 674 -16.69 -28.68 15.21
CA GLY A 674 -15.28 -28.60 14.86
C GLY A 674 -14.55 -29.91 15.15
N ARG A 675 -13.26 -29.78 15.44
CA ARG A 675 -12.26 -30.83 15.61
C ARG A 675 -11.38 -30.45 16.81
N GLU A 676 -10.28 -31.15 17.02
CA GLU A 676 -9.33 -30.75 18.07
C GLU A 676 -8.13 -30.05 17.43
N GLY A 677 -7.84 -28.84 17.93
CA GLY A 677 -6.98 -27.82 17.33
C GLY A 677 -7.75 -26.84 16.44
N TYR A 678 -7.23 -25.60 16.32
CA TYR A 678 -7.80 -24.45 15.62
C TYR A 678 -8.76 -24.79 14.46
N ASP A 679 -10.02 -24.38 14.60
CA ASP A 679 -11.02 -24.32 13.55
C ASP A 679 -11.48 -22.88 13.29
N HIS A 680 -11.61 -22.56 12.00
CA HIS A 680 -12.18 -21.30 11.52
C HIS A 680 -13.63 -21.53 11.09
N ILE A 681 -14.57 -21.23 11.98
CA ILE A 681 -16.01 -21.44 11.79
C ILE A 681 -16.67 -20.11 11.42
N ASP A 682 -16.72 -19.80 10.12
CA ASP A 682 -17.48 -18.66 9.59
C ASP A 682 -18.81 -19.13 8.97
N LEU A 683 -19.92 -18.82 9.65
CA LEU A 683 -21.30 -19.05 9.17
C LEU A 683 -21.93 -17.81 8.52
N ALA A 684 -21.34 -16.62 8.70
CA ALA A 684 -21.72 -15.41 7.99
C ALA A 684 -21.38 -15.48 6.48
N PHE A 685 -20.55 -16.44 6.06
CA PHE A 685 -20.13 -16.58 4.66
C PHE A 685 -21.30 -16.93 3.72
N VAL A 686 -21.75 -15.91 3.01
CA VAL A 686 -22.72 -15.99 1.91
C VAL A 686 -22.11 -16.78 0.75
N GLY A 687 -22.73 -17.89 0.34
CA GLY A 687 -22.28 -18.63 -0.86
C GLY A 687 -22.50 -17.81 -2.15
N ARG A 688 -21.76 -18.15 -3.23
CA ARG A 688 -21.75 -17.51 -4.59
C ARG A 688 -23.11 -17.15 -5.25
N ASN A 689 -24.26 -17.45 -4.63
CA ASN A 689 -25.62 -17.14 -5.10
C ASN A 689 -26.48 -16.37 -4.08
N GLY A 690 -25.92 -15.76 -3.03
CA GLY A 690 -26.71 -14.97 -2.06
C GLY A 690 -27.52 -15.79 -1.05
N THR A 691 -27.25 -17.09 -0.90
CA THR A 691 -27.84 -17.95 0.13
C THR A 691 -26.84 -18.21 1.27
N PRO A 692 -27.24 -18.04 2.55
CA PRO A 692 -26.43 -18.47 3.69
C PRO A 692 -26.08 -19.96 3.63
N ARG A 693 -24.92 -20.35 4.19
CA ARG A 693 -24.51 -21.76 4.27
C ARG A 693 -25.32 -22.57 5.27
N SER A 694 -25.88 -21.92 6.30
CA SER A 694 -26.68 -22.52 7.36
C SER A 694 -28.08 -21.88 7.43
N ALA A 695 -28.88 -22.21 8.46
CA ALA A 695 -30.25 -21.74 8.56
C ALA A 695 -30.60 -21.34 10.00
N ALA A 696 -31.09 -20.11 10.18
CA ALA A 696 -31.42 -19.48 11.47
C ALA A 696 -31.69 -20.42 12.67
N GLY A 697 -30.86 -20.31 13.70
CA GLY A 697 -30.87 -21.17 14.88
C GLY A 697 -29.94 -22.36 14.70
N ASP A 698 -28.67 -22.07 14.49
CA ASP A 698 -27.57 -23.03 14.44
C ASP A 698 -27.03 -23.33 15.83
N ARG A 699 -26.38 -24.49 15.98
CA ARG A 699 -25.59 -24.83 17.15
C ARG A 699 -24.16 -25.12 16.71
N ILE A 700 -23.21 -24.44 17.34
CA ILE A 700 -21.77 -24.51 17.06
C ILE A 700 -21.09 -25.13 18.28
N GLU A 701 -20.20 -26.09 18.08
CA GLU A 701 -19.31 -26.70 19.07
C GLU A 701 -17.92 -26.81 18.44
N ALA A 702 -17.01 -25.86 18.66
CA ALA A 702 -15.70 -25.84 17.99
C ALA A 702 -14.73 -26.90 18.57
N LEU A 703 -14.81 -27.10 19.90
CA LEU A 703 -14.31 -28.18 20.77
C LEU A 703 -13.05 -27.88 21.57
N GLY A 704 -11.98 -27.38 20.98
CA GLY A 704 -10.78 -27.01 21.75
C GLY A 704 -9.52 -26.80 20.92
N GLY A 705 -8.73 -25.83 21.34
CA GLY A 705 -7.87 -25.02 20.48
C GLY A 705 -8.44 -23.60 20.38
N ASP A 706 -7.62 -22.65 19.95
CA ASP A 706 -7.98 -21.22 19.94
C ASP A 706 -8.93 -20.88 18.77
N ASP A 707 -10.23 -21.11 18.89
CA ASP A 707 -11.11 -21.19 17.73
C ASP A 707 -11.67 -19.83 17.27
N PHE A 708 -11.67 -19.58 15.95
CA PHE A 708 -12.32 -18.40 15.37
C PHE A 708 -13.77 -18.73 15.01
N ILE A 709 -14.72 -18.05 15.64
CA ILE A 709 -16.15 -18.27 15.41
C ILE A 709 -16.84 -16.98 14.98
N ARG A 710 -17.41 -16.99 13.78
CA ARG A 710 -18.33 -15.96 13.29
C ARG A 710 -19.72 -16.57 13.07
N ASP A 711 -20.71 -15.99 13.76
CA ASP A 711 -22.08 -16.48 13.80
C ASP A 711 -22.83 -16.30 12.47
N GLY A 712 -24.00 -16.93 12.38
CA GLY A 712 -24.82 -16.94 11.18
C GLY A 712 -25.81 -15.78 11.14
N ALA A 713 -27.05 -16.09 10.76
CA ALA A 713 -28.17 -15.16 10.88
C ALA A 713 -29.35 -15.88 11.53
N GLY A 714 -29.77 -15.41 12.70
CA GLY A 714 -30.73 -16.07 13.58
C GLY A 714 -30.13 -16.37 14.96
N PRO A 715 -30.95 -16.80 15.93
CA PRO A 715 -30.54 -16.96 17.33
C PRO A 715 -29.74 -18.26 17.53
N ASP A 716 -28.42 -18.15 17.52
CA ASP A 716 -27.51 -19.29 17.51
C ASP A 716 -27.07 -19.69 18.94
N THR A 717 -26.56 -20.92 19.10
CA THR A 717 -26.00 -21.42 20.37
C THR A 717 -24.57 -21.90 20.14
N ILE A 718 -23.62 -21.23 20.75
CA ILE A 718 -22.20 -21.32 20.44
C ILE A 718 -21.45 -21.87 21.64
N SER A 719 -20.56 -22.82 21.38
CA SER A 719 -19.55 -23.35 22.27
C SER A 719 -18.23 -23.23 21.53
N GLY A 720 -17.29 -22.48 22.10
CA GLY A 720 -15.90 -22.44 21.62
C GLY A 720 -15.24 -23.75 22.00
N GLY A 721 -14.63 -23.79 23.17
CA GLY A 721 -14.51 -25.04 23.92
C GLY A 721 -13.58 -24.94 25.12
N ALA A 722 -12.30 -25.07 24.85
CA ALA A 722 -11.21 -24.90 25.79
C ALA A 722 -10.00 -24.36 25.03
N ASP A 723 -9.16 -23.58 25.73
CA ASP A 723 -8.15 -22.68 25.15
C ASP A 723 -8.81 -21.36 24.67
N SER A 724 -8.14 -20.49 23.90
CA SER A 724 -8.52 -19.05 23.75
C SER A 724 -9.38 -18.74 22.53
N ASP A 725 -10.70 -18.57 22.72
CA ASP A 725 -11.66 -18.45 21.61
C ASP A 725 -11.97 -17.00 21.20
N PHE A 726 -12.15 -16.78 19.88
CA PHE A 726 -12.52 -15.48 19.30
C PHE A 726 -13.94 -15.49 18.71
N PHE A 727 -14.85 -14.74 19.33
CA PHE A 727 -16.26 -14.66 18.94
C PHE A 727 -16.57 -13.34 18.22
N SER A 728 -16.81 -13.39 16.91
CA SER A 728 -17.16 -12.23 16.07
C SER A 728 -18.63 -12.28 15.65
N PHE A 729 -19.34 -11.18 15.78
CA PHE A 729 -20.79 -11.15 15.53
C PHE A 729 -21.17 -10.37 14.27
N TRP A 730 -22.09 -10.91 13.46
CA TRP A 730 -22.75 -10.20 12.37
C TRP A 730 -24.12 -9.64 12.80
N SER A 731 -24.52 -8.46 12.28
CA SER A 731 -25.79 -7.85 12.71
C SER A 731 -26.97 -8.51 11.99
N ASP A 732 -27.80 -9.23 12.76
CA ASP A 732 -28.91 -10.04 12.23
C ASP A 732 -30.29 -9.36 12.37
N GLY A 733 -30.38 -8.26 13.13
CA GLY A 733 -31.60 -7.50 13.35
C GLY A 733 -32.32 -7.78 14.68
N GLY A 734 -31.58 -8.23 15.67
CA GLY A 734 -32.00 -8.32 17.06
C GLY A 734 -32.46 -9.70 17.50
N ALA A 735 -31.91 -10.78 16.96
CA ALA A 735 -31.96 -12.10 17.57
C ALA A 735 -31.24 -12.11 18.93
N ILE A 736 -31.10 -13.31 19.51
CA ILE A 736 -30.41 -13.50 20.78
C ILE A 736 -29.60 -14.78 20.72
N ASP A 737 -28.30 -14.59 20.61
CA ASP A 737 -27.30 -15.65 20.53
C ASP A 737 -26.84 -16.02 21.93
N VAL A 738 -26.28 -17.22 22.08
CA VAL A 738 -25.94 -17.78 23.38
C VAL A 738 -24.56 -18.45 23.33
N ILE A 739 -23.53 -17.83 23.89
CA ILE A 739 -22.26 -18.52 24.16
C ILE A 739 -22.40 -19.29 25.49
N THR A 740 -22.00 -20.56 25.50
CA THR A 740 -22.24 -21.49 26.61
C THR A 740 -21.09 -21.64 27.60
N ASP A 741 -19.88 -21.23 27.22
CA ASP A 741 -18.61 -21.59 27.88
C ASP A 741 -17.63 -20.42 28.10
N PHE A 742 -17.84 -19.25 27.47
CA PHE A 742 -16.94 -18.08 27.49
C PHE A 742 -16.09 -17.91 28.77
N GLU A 743 -14.76 -17.98 28.66
CA GLU A 743 -13.79 -17.91 29.75
C GLU A 743 -13.15 -16.50 29.85
N PRO A 744 -13.52 -15.65 30.83
CA PRO A 744 -13.03 -14.25 30.89
C PRO A 744 -11.53 -14.14 31.15
N GLY A 745 -10.85 -13.37 30.31
CA GLY A 745 -9.40 -13.19 30.33
C GLY A 745 -8.62 -14.20 29.49
N GLU A 746 -9.30 -15.17 28.87
CA GLU A 746 -8.75 -16.13 27.90
C GLU A 746 -9.47 -15.98 26.55
N ASP A 747 -10.80 -15.80 26.54
CA ASP A 747 -11.61 -15.54 25.33
C ASP A 747 -11.79 -14.04 24.99
N LEU A 748 -12.06 -13.76 23.71
CA LEU A 748 -12.29 -12.41 23.19
C LEU A 748 -13.62 -12.26 22.44
N LEU A 749 -14.46 -11.31 22.88
CA LEU A 749 -15.72 -10.95 22.24
C LEU A 749 -15.55 -9.72 21.33
N ASP A 750 -15.72 -9.87 20.02
CA ASP A 750 -15.55 -8.79 19.06
C ASP A 750 -16.87 -8.11 18.66
N LEU A 751 -17.01 -6.85 19.07
CA LEU A 751 -18.13 -5.96 18.73
C LEU A 751 -17.71 -4.81 17.79
N SER A 752 -16.48 -4.80 17.28
CA SER A 752 -15.98 -3.71 16.41
C SER A 752 -16.73 -3.64 15.08
N ALA A 753 -17.03 -4.80 14.47
CA ALA A 753 -17.85 -4.93 13.26
C ALA A 753 -19.27 -4.33 13.42
N GLN A 754 -19.74 -4.14 14.66
CA GLN A 754 -21.07 -3.64 15.00
C GLN A 754 -21.14 -2.11 15.15
N GLY A 755 -20.05 -1.37 14.89
CA GLY A 755 -20.00 0.10 15.06
C GLY A 755 -20.15 0.55 16.52
N ILE A 756 -19.57 -0.23 17.44
CA ILE A 756 -19.62 0.01 18.88
C ILE A 756 -18.32 0.68 19.30
N HIS A 757 -18.33 2.01 19.38
CA HIS A 757 -17.12 2.82 19.51
C HIS A 757 -16.73 3.15 20.96
N ALA A 758 -17.67 2.99 21.90
CA ALA A 758 -17.48 3.30 23.31
C ALA A 758 -18.16 2.30 24.24
N GLU A 759 -17.57 2.08 25.42
CA GLU A 759 -18.13 1.23 26.49
C GLU A 759 -19.61 1.52 26.79
N ALA A 760 -20.01 2.79 26.71
CA ALA A 760 -21.38 3.24 26.98
C ALA A 760 -22.42 2.75 25.96
N GLN A 761 -22.00 2.19 24.81
CA GLN A 761 -22.87 1.55 23.82
C GLN A 761 -23.12 0.07 24.13
N VAL A 762 -22.37 -0.54 25.06
CA VAL A 762 -22.55 -1.91 25.54
C VAL A 762 -23.28 -1.88 26.88
N VAL A 763 -24.41 -2.60 26.98
CA VAL A 763 -25.23 -2.65 28.19
C VAL A 763 -25.28 -4.06 28.75
N PHE A 764 -24.55 -4.27 29.86
CA PHE A 764 -24.63 -5.48 30.67
C PHE A 764 -25.89 -5.49 31.54
N SER A 765 -26.63 -6.60 31.53
CA SER A 765 -27.81 -6.80 32.37
C SER A 765 -28.04 -8.27 32.71
N ARG A 766 -28.77 -8.52 33.81
CA ARG A 766 -29.04 -9.88 34.29
C ARG A 766 -30.35 -10.43 33.71
N THR A 767 -30.32 -11.64 33.13
CA THR A 767 -31.50 -12.32 32.55
C THR A 767 -32.51 -12.82 33.61
N GLY A 768 -32.03 -13.05 34.83
CA GLY A 768 -32.79 -13.57 35.98
C GLY A 768 -32.19 -14.83 36.61
N GLY A 769 -31.28 -15.49 35.89
CA GLY A 769 -30.43 -16.59 36.37
C GLY A 769 -29.01 -16.09 36.69
N ASP A 770 -28.00 -16.90 36.41
CA ASP A 770 -26.59 -16.54 36.63
C ASP A 770 -25.92 -16.12 35.30
N ASP A 771 -26.71 -16.02 34.22
CA ASP A 771 -26.30 -15.56 32.89
C ASP A 771 -26.28 -14.02 32.77
N LEU A 772 -25.39 -13.56 31.90
CA LEU A 772 -25.23 -12.17 31.51
C LEU A 772 -25.86 -11.92 30.13
N LEU A 773 -26.75 -10.94 30.03
CA LEU A 773 -27.18 -10.36 28.76
C LEU A 773 -26.31 -9.15 28.44
N VAL A 774 -25.58 -9.23 27.33
CA VAL A 774 -24.86 -8.14 26.68
C VAL A 774 -25.76 -7.57 25.57
N ALA A 775 -25.96 -6.26 25.53
CA ALA A 775 -26.72 -5.61 24.46
C ALA A 775 -25.90 -4.49 23.82
N PHE A 776 -25.79 -4.50 22.49
CA PHE A 776 -24.94 -3.61 21.69
C PHE A 776 -25.55 -3.43 20.30
N GLY A 777 -25.41 -2.27 19.65
CA GLY A 777 -25.78 -2.05 18.23
C GLY A 777 -27.28 -2.08 17.87
N GLY A 778 -28.11 -2.75 18.68
CA GLY A 778 -29.46 -3.19 18.33
C GLY A 778 -29.66 -4.69 18.62
N ASP A 779 -28.56 -5.43 18.66
CA ASP A 779 -28.44 -6.87 18.87
C ASP A 779 -28.14 -7.22 20.35
N ARG A 780 -28.18 -8.52 20.67
CA ARG A 780 -28.17 -9.04 22.04
C ARG A 780 -27.52 -10.41 22.11
N LEU A 781 -26.59 -10.58 23.04
CA LEU A 781 -25.86 -11.82 23.29
C LEU A 781 -26.07 -12.27 24.74
N ILE A 782 -26.29 -13.55 24.98
CA ILE A 782 -26.28 -14.15 26.33
C ILE A 782 -24.97 -14.92 26.51
N LEU A 783 -24.22 -14.56 27.54
CA LEU A 783 -23.09 -15.36 28.04
C LEU A 783 -23.56 -16.15 29.28
N GLN A 784 -23.55 -17.48 29.21
CA GLN A 784 -23.99 -18.34 30.31
C GLN A 784 -23.06 -18.22 31.54
N ASP A 785 -23.63 -18.29 32.75
CA ASP A 785 -22.92 -18.19 34.05
C ASP A 785 -22.02 -16.94 34.29
N MET A 786 -21.97 -15.99 33.35
CA MET A 786 -21.14 -14.77 33.38
C MET A 786 -21.69 -13.61 34.23
N TRP A 787 -22.73 -13.82 35.03
CA TRP A 787 -23.19 -12.86 36.03
C TRP A 787 -22.84 -13.33 37.45
N ASP A 788 -21.97 -12.61 38.16
CA ASP A 788 -21.74 -12.86 39.58
C ASP A 788 -22.95 -12.39 40.41
N VAL A 789 -23.70 -13.35 40.95
CA VAL A 789 -24.89 -13.11 41.80
C VAL A 789 -24.54 -12.51 43.15
N ALA A 790 -23.35 -12.80 43.69
CA ALA A 790 -22.90 -12.30 44.98
C ALA A 790 -22.34 -10.86 44.88
N ALA A 791 -21.60 -10.56 43.81
CA ALA A 791 -21.11 -9.20 43.52
C ALA A 791 -22.17 -8.30 42.85
N ALA A 792 -23.18 -8.90 42.20
CA ALA A 792 -24.17 -8.24 41.36
C ALA A 792 -23.56 -7.46 40.18
N ALA A 793 -22.61 -8.11 39.49
CA ALA A 793 -21.83 -7.54 38.37
C ALA A 793 -21.56 -8.62 37.29
N PRO A 794 -21.25 -8.23 36.04
CA PRO A 794 -20.66 -9.14 35.06
C PRO A 794 -19.31 -9.69 35.53
N ARG A 795 -18.93 -10.86 35.04
CA ARG A 795 -17.58 -11.45 35.24
C ARG A 795 -16.58 -11.02 34.17
N ILE A 796 -17.07 -10.69 32.98
CA ILE A 796 -16.37 -10.10 31.84
C ILE A 796 -16.20 -8.57 32.01
N GLY A 797 -15.14 -8.00 31.44
CA GLY A 797 -14.88 -6.57 31.33
C GLY A 797 -14.47 -6.15 29.91
N PHE A 798 -14.17 -4.86 29.71
CA PHE A 798 -13.74 -4.34 28.39
C PHE A 798 -12.29 -4.68 28.01
N GLY A 799 -11.59 -5.49 28.81
CA GLY A 799 -10.35 -6.16 28.38
C GLY A 799 -10.65 -7.38 27.49
N ASP A 800 -11.83 -7.98 27.68
CA ASP A 800 -12.28 -9.19 26.98
C ASP A 800 -13.25 -8.85 25.82
N ILE A 801 -13.37 -7.55 25.47
CA ILE A 801 -14.31 -7.04 24.45
C ILE A 801 -13.63 -6.05 23.50
N ARG A 802 -13.55 -6.40 22.21
CA ARG A 802 -13.03 -5.50 21.17
C ARG A 802 -14.10 -4.50 20.71
N LEU A 803 -13.78 -3.21 20.77
CA LEU A 803 -14.62 -2.10 20.33
C LEU A 803 -14.04 -1.42 19.07
N ALA A 804 -14.87 -0.69 18.35
CA ALA A 804 -14.49 0.12 17.19
C ALA A 804 -13.85 1.48 17.58
N PRO A 805 -13.07 2.13 16.71
CA PRO A 805 -12.48 3.46 16.96
C PRO A 805 -13.49 4.61 16.78
N GLU A 806 -13.44 5.67 17.61
CA GLU A 806 -14.42 6.78 17.62
C GLU A 806 -14.48 7.62 16.31
N PRO A 807 -15.67 8.13 15.88
CA PRO A 807 -15.86 8.63 14.50
C PRO A 807 -15.48 10.10 14.21
N GLU A 808 -14.83 10.85 15.12
CA GLU A 808 -14.62 12.30 14.92
C GLU A 808 -13.58 12.66 13.82
N ASP A 809 -12.89 11.68 13.24
CA ASP A 809 -11.97 11.84 12.09
C ASP A 809 -12.65 11.71 10.70
N ALA A 810 -13.98 11.62 10.62
CA ALA A 810 -14.75 11.43 9.39
C ALA A 810 -14.84 12.70 8.49
N GLY A 811 -13.70 13.30 8.16
CA GLY A 811 -13.55 14.55 7.39
C GLY A 811 -12.68 14.42 6.13
N GLY A 812 -12.71 13.27 5.45
CA GLY A 812 -11.94 12.98 4.23
C GLY A 812 -12.63 11.93 3.36
N GLU A 813 -12.20 11.88 2.09
CA GLU A 813 -12.77 11.08 0.98
C GLU A 813 -13.13 9.62 1.32
N ILE A 814 -14.21 9.11 0.70
CA ILE A 814 -14.63 7.71 0.81
C ILE A 814 -13.78 6.83 -0.13
N GLY A 815 -12.50 6.72 0.16
CA GLY A 815 -11.79 5.45 0.08
C GLY A 815 -11.75 4.91 1.50
N SER A 816 -12.30 3.71 1.72
CA SER A 816 -12.37 2.98 3.00
C SER A 816 -11.45 3.52 4.11
N GLY A 817 -12.05 4.23 5.09
CA GLY A 817 -11.34 4.80 6.24
C GLY A 817 -10.63 3.72 7.09
N PRO A 818 -9.80 4.12 8.07
CA PRO A 818 -8.78 3.25 8.66
C PRO A 818 -9.36 1.94 9.20
N VAL A 819 -9.15 0.88 8.44
CA VAL A 819 -9.39 -0.49 8.88
C VAL A 819 -8.19 -0.88 9.74
N PHE A 820 -8.43 -1.08 11.03
CA PHE A 820 -7.48 -1.77 11.90
C PHE A 820 -7.49 -3.25 11.51
N TYR A 821 -6.60 -3.61 10.61
CA TYR A 821 -6.38 -4.99 10.19
C TYR A 821 -5.58 -5.72 11.28
N VAL A 822 -5.97 -6.96 11.59
CA VAL A 822 -4.99 -7.95 12.07
C VAL A 822 -4.11 -8.27 10.86
N LEU A 823 -2.81 -7.96 10.92
CA LEU A 823 -1.95 -7.92 9.72
C LEU A 823 -1.06 -9.15 9.56
N SER A 824 -0.91 -9.96 10.62
CA SER A 824 -0.27 -11.27 10.52
C SER A 824 -0.71 -12.19 11.67
N GLU A 825 -1.34 -13.31 11.32
CA GLU A 825 -1.51 -14.46 12.21
C GLU A 825 -0.53 -15.54 11.75
N GLY A 826 0.25 -16.08 12.68
CA GLY A 826 1.04 -17.28 12.50
C GLY A 826 0.18 -18.54 12.60
N THR A 827 0.84 -19.69 12.57
CA THR A 827 0.20 -21.01 12.57
C THR A 827 0.53 -21.77 13.86
N SER A 828 0.32 -23.09 13.86
CA SER A 828 0.82 -23.97 14.93
C SER A 828 2.23 -24.50 14.64
N GLY A 829 3.10 -23.70 14.00
CA GLY A 829 4.50 -24.03 13.75
C GLY A 829 5.39 -22.79 13.66
N ASP A 830 6.71 -22.99 13.59
CA ASP A 830 7.70 -21.89 13.57
C ASP A 830 7.49 -20.91 12.39
N ASP A 831 6.93 -19.73 12.67
CA ASP A 831 6.58 -18.72 11.68
C ASP A 831 7.50 -17.49 11.66
N SER A 832 7.42 -16.69 10.60
CA SER A 832 8.11 -15.39 10.52
C SER A 832 7.17 -14.32 10.01
N LEU A 833 6.79 -13.44 10.92
CA LEU A 833 5.77 -12.42 10.76
C LEU A 833 6.48 -11.06 10.64
N ALA A 834 5.90 -10.16 9.85
CA ALA A 834 6.47 -8.83 9.65
C ALA A 834 5.33 -7.82 9.49
N GLY A 835 5.39 -6.76 10.29
CA GLY A 835 4.35 -5.75 10.30
C GLY A 835 4.44 -4.75 9.15
N SER A 836 3.43 -3.90 9.08
CA SER A 836 3.28 -2.82 8.12
C SER A 836 3.92 -1.51 8.62
N PRO A 837 3.97 -0.45 7.80
CA PRO A 837 4.31 0.89 8.29
C PRO A 837 3.17 1.60 9.07
N THR A 838 2.26 0.84 9.70
CA THR A 838 1.13 1.31 10.52
C THR A 838 0.97 0.40 11.74
N ASN A 839 0.19 0.82 12.74
CA ASN A 839 -0.02 0.02 13.97
C ASN A 839 -0.57 -1.38 13.66
N ASP A 840 0.22 -2.40 13.91
CA ASP A 840 -0.15 -3.79 13.64
C ASP A 840 -0.62 -4.54 14.90
N TRP A 841 -1.48 -5.54 14.73
CA TRP A 841 -1.59 -6.65 15.67
C TRP A 841 -1.05 -7.92 14.99
N MET A 842 -0.05 -8.55 15.60
CA MET A 842 0.61 -9.75 15.13
C MET A 842 0.57 -10.83 16.22
N SER A 843 -0.02 -12.00 15.93
CA SER A 843 0.01 -13.16 16.81
C SER A 843 0.82 -14.29 16.17
N GLY A 844 1.69 -14.95 16.94
CA GLY A 844 2.52 -16.09 16.51
C GLY A 844 1.73 -17.38 16.40
N GLY A 845 0.73 -17.58 17.26
CA GLY A 845 0.05 -18.86 17.42
C GLY A 845 0.87 -19.77 18.33
N ALA A 846 1.32 -20.91 17.82
CA ALA A 846 2.14 -21.85 18.58
C ALA A 846 3.35 -22.29 17.77
N GLY A 847 4.56 -21.91 18.17
CA GLY A 847 5.73 -22.10 17.30
C GLY A 847 7.06 -21.75 17.95
N ASN A 848 7.94 -21.12 17.19
CA ASN A 848 9.19 -20.51 17.68
C ASN A 848 9.40 -19.27 16.79
N ASP A 849 8.54 -18.29 16.99
CA ASP A 849 8.09 -17.36 15.97
C ASP A 849 8.96 -16.11 15.92
N ARG A 850 8.93 -15.44 14.76
CA ARG A 850 9.96 -14.47 14.38
C ARG A 850 9.33 -13.20 13.80
N PHE A 851 8.93 -12.31 14.67
CA PHE A 851 8.41 -11.00 14.34
C PHE A 851 9.54 -10.05 13.90
N VAL A 852 9.30 -9.32 12.81
CA VAL A 852 10.13 -8.19 12.40
C VAL A 852 9.42 -6.91 12.82
N GLY A 853 10.05 -6.15 13.72
CA GLY A 853 9.51 -4.87 14.17
C GLY A 853 9.51 -3.84 13.04
N SER A 854 8.41 -3.14 12.89
CA SER A 854 8.07 -2.24 11.81
C SER A 854 7.74 -0.84 12.35
N ALA A 855 7.27 0.09 11.52
CA ALA A 855 6.98 1.44 11.97
C ALA A 855 5.50 1.54 12.34
N GLY A 856 5.20 1.60 13.63
CA GLY A 856 3.84 1.66 14.13
C GLY A 856 3.85 1.84 15.65
N ALA A 857 2.72 1.54 16.27
CA ALA A 857 2.65 1.18 17.68
C ALA A 857 2.06 -0.22 17.72
N ASP A 858 2.94 -1.21 17.67
CA ASP A 858 2.57 -2.57 17.29
C ASP A 858 2.26 -3.46 18.50
N HIS A 859 1.42 -4.48 18.32
CA HIS A 859 1.20 -5.53 19.31
C HIS A 859 1.80 -6.84 18.82
N PHE A 860 2.85 -7.30 19.50
CA PHE A 860 3.48 -8.59 19.27
C PHE A 860 3.00 -9.57 20.33
N ASP A 861 2.21 -10.56 19.94
CA ASP A 861 1.85 -11.68 20.79
C ASP A 861 2.54 -12.95 20.27
N GLY A 862 3.52 -13.47 20.98
CA GLY A 862 4.23 -14.71 20.60
C GLY A 862 3.39 -15.97 20.74
N GLY A 863 2.32 -15.94 21.56
CA GLY A 863 1.55 -17.14 21.87
C GLY A 863 2.38 -18.21 22.58
N ALA A 864 2.49 -19.41 21.99
CA ALA A 864 2.97 -20.61 22.66
C ALA A 864 4.27 -21.20 22.07
N GLY A 865 5.44 -20.66 22.45
CA GLY A 865 6.68 -21.40 22.24
C GLY A 865 8.00 -20.77 22.70
N TYR A 866 8.77 -20.22 21.76
CA TYR A 866 10.01 -19.49 22.04
C TYR A 866 10.24 -18.41 21.00
N ASP A 867 9.71 -17.23 21.31
CA ASP A 867 9.28 -16.29 20.29
C ASP A 867 10.12 -15.01 20.35
N LEU A 868 10.30 -14.37 19.19
CA LEU A 868 11.35 -13.38 18.95
C LEU A 868 10.84 -12.17 18.18
N VAL A 869 11.03 -10.97 18.74
CA VAL A 869 10.96 -9.70 17.99
C VAL A 869 12.35 -9.21 17.59
N GLN A 870 12.55 -8.78 16.35
CA GLN A 870 13.81 -8.22 15.84
C GLN A 870 13.62 -6.90 15.06
N TYR A 871 14.32 -5.83 15.47
CA TYR A 871 14.23 -4.50 14.85
C TYR A 871 15.25 -4.30 13.71
N LYS A 872 15.20 -5.20 12.73
CA LYS A 872 16.22 -5.30 11.67
C LYS A 872 16.18 -4.11 10.70
N GLY A 873 17.22 -3.28 10.73
CA GLY A 873 17.44 -2.19 9.76
C GLY A 873 17.31 -0.80 10.36
N ALA A 874 16.83 -0.70 11.60
CA ALA A 874 16.91 0.50 12.42
C ALA A 874 18.23 0.58 13.21
N ALA A 875 18.45 1.71 13.87
CA ALA A 875 19.63 2.01 14.67
C ALA A 875 19.30 3.09 15.72
N ASP A 876 20.02 3.07 16.85
CA ASP A 876 19.90 4.04 17.96
C ASP A 876 18.48 4.06 18.58
N LEU A 877 17.87 2.88 18.74
CA LEU A 877 16.54 2.66 19.28
C LEU A 877 16.51 2.60 20.81
N VAL A 878 15.35 2.92 21.39
CA VAL A 878 14.94 2.45 22.72
C VAL A 878 13.82 1.45 22.51
N ILE A 879 13.99 0.22 22.99
CA ILE A 879 12.99 -0.85 22.97
C ILE A 879 12.58 -1.09 24.41
N HIS A 880 11.30 -0.92 24.75
CA HIS A 880 10.85 -0.91 26.15
C HIS A 880 9.66 -1.84 26.41
N MET A 881 9.95 -3.10 26.73
CA MET A 881 8.96 -4.19 26.74
C MET A 881 7.88 -4.06 27.84
N GLN A 882 8.08 -3.19 28.84
CA GLN A 882 7.14 -2.97 29.96
C GLN A 882 6.46 -1.59 29.94
N ASP A 883 6.76 -0.72 28.97
CA ASP A 883 6.18 0.63 28.84
C ASP A 883 6.28 1.08 27.39
N ALA A 884 5.19 0.87 26.64
CA ALA A 884 5.05 1.24 25.24
C ALA A 884 5.41 2.73 24.97
N ALA A 885 5.16 3.62 25.93
CA ALA A 885 5.47 5.04 25.77
C ALA A 885 6.97 5.36 25.91
N GLY A 886 7.77 4.43 26.43
CA GLY A 886 9.23 4.53 26.57
C GLY A 886 10.02 4.19 25.29
N GLY A 887 9.39 3.51 24.33
CA GLY A 887 10.03 3.13 23.06
C GLY A 887 10.31 4.33 22.12
N THR A 888 11.30 4.19 21.23
CA THR A 888 11.65 5.23 20.25
C THR A 888 11.93 4.65 18.86
N GLY A 889 12.01 5.53 17.86
CA GLY A 889 12.23 5.14 16.47
C GLY A 889 11.05 4.30 15.96
N ILE A 890 11.36 3.12 15.42
CA ILE A 890 10.34 2.16 14.98
C ILE A 890 9.72 1.37 16.15
N ALA A 891 10.38 1.28 17.31
CA ALA A 891 9.85 0.57 18.48
C ALA A 891 8.89 1.42 19.34
N ARG A 892 8.25 2.44 18.77
CA ARG A 892 7.59 3.52 19.52
C ARG A 892 6.09 3.28 19.68
N GLY A 893 5.71 2.81 20.85
CA GLY A 893 4.32 2.46 21.16
C GLY A 893 4.09 0.95 21.17
N ASP A 894 5.13 0.17 20.90
CA ASP A 894 5.07 -1.29 20.83
C ASP A 894 4.73 -1.93 22.17
N THR A 895 4.00 -3.03 22.09
CA THR A 895 3.54 -3.86 23.20
C THR A 895 3.85 -5.32 22.90
N PHE A 896 4.15 -6.10 23.96
CA PHE A 896 4.68 -7.45 23.84
C PHE A 896 3.96 -8.39 24.81
N ALA A 897 3.45 -9.50 24.31
CA ALA A 897 2.94 -10.66 25.02
C ALA A 897 3.64 -11.92 24.48
N GLY A 898 3.89 -12.93 25.33
CA GLY A 898 4.50 -14.20 24.87
C GLY A 898 5.87 -14.10 24.17
N ILE A 899 6.70 -13.06 24.41
CA ILE A 899 8.00 -12.90 23.72
C ILE A 899 9.17 -13.26 24.65
N GLU A 900 9.85 -14.38 24.41
CA GLU A 900 11.04 -14.80 25.19
C GLU A 900 12.35 -14.16 24.72
N ARG A 901 12.37 -13.48 23.57
CA ARG A 901 13.60 -12.87 23.03
C ARG A 901 13.35 -11.57 22.27
N VAL A 902 14.25 -10.62 22.44
CA VAL A 902 14.28 -9.37 21.68
C VAL A 902 15.67 -9.08 21.11
N LEU A 903 15.71 -8.62 19.85
CA LEU A 903 16.92 -8.28 19.11
C LEU A 903 16.91 -6.80 18.72
N GLY A 904 18.00 -6.10 19.05
CA GLY A 904 18.26 -4.73 18.61
C GLY A 904 18.41 -4.57 17.08
N GLY A 905 18.68 -3.33 16.70
CA GLY A 905 18.97 -2.89 15.34
C GLY A 905 20.44 -3.08 14.95
N ALA A 906 21.07 -1.98 14.52
CA ALA A 906 22.45 -1.90 14.06
C ALA A 906 23.15 -0.59 14.51
N GLY A 907 22.63 0.04 15.55
CA GLY A 907 23.18 1.24 16.20
C GLY A 907 23.26 1.03 17.71
N ASN A 908 23.43 2.10 18.48
CA ASN A 908 23.58 2.01 19.94
C ASN A 908 22.20 1.93 20.59
N ASP A 909 21.71 0.71 20.81
CA ASP A 909 20.33 0.48 21.20
C ASP A 909 20.18 0.33 22.73
N ALA A 910 19.04 0.75 23.27
CA ALA A 910 18.67 0.62 24.68
C ALA A 910 17.50 -0.36 24.86
N LEU A 911 17.78 -1.55 25.38
CA LEU A 911 16.82 -2.63 25.56
C LEU A 911 16.40 -2.70 27.03
N HIS A 912 15.17 -2.29 27.33
CA HIS A 912 14.53 -2.49 28.63
C HIS A 912 13.68 -3.75 28.58
N LEU A 913 14.17 -4.82 29.21
CA LEU A 913 13.59 -6.16 29.09
C LEU A 913 12.32 -6.33 29.93
N ALA A 914 11.63 -7.46 29.72
CA ALA A 914 10.57 -7.95 30.58
C ALA A 914 11.05 -9.22 31.35
N PRO A 915 10.34 -9.64 32.42
CA PRO A 915 10.70 -10.81 33.23
C PRO A 915 11.02 -12.07 32.43
N GLY A 916 12.21 -12.63 32.62
CA GLY A 916 12.67 -13.88 31.98
C GLY A 916 13.09 -13.76 30.51
N VAL A 917 12.97 -12.57 29.90
CA VAL A 917 13.27 -12.35 28.48
C VAL A 917 14.78 -12.36 28.22
N ARG A 918 15.15 -12.76 27.00
CA ARG A 918 16.50 -12.64 26.48
C ARG A 918 16.67 -11.38 25.62
N GLY A 919 17.54 -10.46 26.02
CA GLY A 919 17.98 -9.31 25.22
C GLY A 919 19.30 -9.57 24.49
N ASP A 920 19.33 -9.32 23.17
CA ASP A 920 20.55 -9.28 22.37
C ASP A 920 20.70 -7.90 21.68
N GLY A 921 21.70 -7.09 22.05
CA GLY A 921 21.94 -5.74 21.54
C GLY A 921 22.37 -5.69 20.06
N ARG A 922 23.41 -6.49 19.73
CA ARG A 922 23.95 -6.84 18.40
C ARG A 922 25.18 -6.03 17.97
N ALA A 923 25.01 -4.77 17.55
CA ALA A 923 26.08 -4.03 16.88
C ALA A 923 25.91 -2.52 17.07
N GLY A 924 26.71 -1.98 17.99
CA GLY A 924 26.51 -0.68 18.61
C GLY A 924 27.05 -0.75 20.03
N ALA A 925 27.19 0.37 20.73
CA ALA A 925 27.49 0.36 22.16
C ALA A 925 26.17 0.35 22.93
N ASP A 926 25.68 -0.86 23.23
CA ASP A 926 24.30 -1.08 23.62
C ASP A 926 24.08 -0.98 25.14
N VAL A 927 22.87 -0.62 25.56
CA VAL A 927 22.46 -0.59 26.97
C VAL A 927 21.36 -1.62 27.19
N ILE A 928 21.64 -2.66 27.98
CA ILE A 928 20.66 -3.73 28.25
C ILE A 928 20.30 -3.67 29.74
N VAL A 929 19.03 -3.44 30.03
CA VAL A 929 18.49 -3.19 31.37
C VAL A 929 17.66 -4.39 31.83
N ASP A 930 17.90 -4.85 33.07
CA ASP A 930 17.15 -5.95 33.69
C ASP A 930 15.67 -5.63 33.96
N ALA A 931 14.92 -6.67 34.32
CA ALA A 931 13.59 -6.59 34.89
C ALA A 931 13.63 -7.20 36.31
N GLY A 932 12.50 -7.76 36.76
CA GLY A 932 12.52 -8.74 37.86
C GLY A 932 12.26 -10.12 37.26
N GLY A 933 13.14 -11.08 37.49
CA GLY A 933 13.20 -12.31 36.73
C GLY A 933 14.64 -12.82 36.59
N ALA A 934 14.84 -13.86 35.78
CA ALA A 934 16.17 -14.39 35.50
C ALA A 934 16.49 -14.16 34.03
N GLU A 935 17.03 -12.98 33.70
CA GLU A 935 17.20 -12.54 32.33
C GLU A 935 18.47 -13.10 31.69
N GLN A 936 18.49 -13.12 30.35
CA GLN A 936 19.66 -13.48 29.56
C GLN A 936 20.07 -12.32 28.66
N MET A 937 21.31 -11.87 28.79
CA MET A 937 21.79 -10.65 28.13
C MET A 937 23.02 -10.93 27.26
N ARG A 938 23.08 -10.28 26.12
CA ARG A 938 24.16 -10.38 25.13
C ARG A 938 24.40 -9.01 24.49
N GLY A 939 25.62 -8.50 24.60
CA GLY A 939 26.02 -7.27 23.91
C GLY A 939 26.35 -7.51 22.43
N ASP A 940 26.98 -8.67 22.15
CA ASP A 940 27.62 -9.01 20.87
C ASP A 940 28.82 -8.11 20.50
N ALA A 941 28.61 -6.95 19.86
CA ALA A 941 29.69 -6.20 19.20
C ALA A 941 29.65 -4.69 19.46
N GLY A 942 30.19 -4.30 20.61
CA GLY A 942 30.13 -2.92 21.07
C GLY A 942 31.11 -2.55 22.17
N ALA A 943 30.61 -1.69 23.05
CA ALA A 943 31.21 -1.32 24.32
C ALA A 943 30.05 -1.17 25.31
N ASP A 944 29.54 -2.33 25.73
CA ASP A 944 28.14 -2.48 26.11
C ASP A 944 27.94 -2.30 27.62
N LEU A 945 26.74 -1.86 28.01
CA LEU A 945 26.39 -1.56 29.40
C LEU A 945 25.21 -2.43 29.85
N PHE A 946 25.50 -3.42 30.71
CA PHE A 946 24.50 -4.26 31.35
C PHE A 946 24.07 -3.62 32.68
N VAL A 947 22.82 -3.16 32.78
CA VAL A 947 22.29 -2.38 33.91
C VAL A 947 21.37 -3.24 34.77
N PHE A 948 21.65 -3.27 36.08
CA PHE A 948 20.86 -4.01 37.06
C PHE A 948 20.18 -3.07 38.07
N LEU A 949 18.86 -2.89 37.91
CA LEU A 949 18.02 -1.93 38.61
C LEU A 949 17.69 -2.35 40.04
N GLY A 950 17.61 -3.65 40.32
CA GLY A 950 17.04 -4.16 41.56
C GLY A 950 17.63 -5.49 42.03
N ARG A 951 17.30 -5.86 43.28
CA ARG A 951 17.65 -7.14 43.89
C ARG A 951 16.37 -7.91 44.21
N ASP A 952 16.15 -9.01 43.51
CA ASP A 952 14.91 -9.81 43.53
C ASP A 952 15.14 -11.28 43.95
N GLY A 953 16.40 -11.71 44.07
CA GLY A 953 16.81 -13.08 44.40
C GLY A 953 16.95 -14.04 43.22
N ALA A 954 16.85 -13.56 41.98
CA ALA A 954 17.00 -14.35 40.76
C ALA A 954 18.48 -14.54 40.37
N THR A 955 18.72 -15.00 39.14
CA THR A 955 20.08 -15.26 38.62
C THR A 955 20.17 -14.95 37.14
N ASP A 956 20.48 -13.69 36.85
CA ASP A 956 20.69 -13.18 35.51
C ASP A 956 21.99 -13.71 34.90
N ARG A 957 22.06 -13.62 33.57
CA ARG A 957 23.17 -14.17 32.81
C ARG A 957 23.62 -13.24 31.68
N ILE A 958 24.83 -12.71 31.81
CA ILE A 958 25.55 -12.11 30.67
C ILE A 958 26.31 -13.22 29.92
N ILE A 959 26.11 -13.31 28.60
CA ILE A 959 26.56 -14.44 27.77
C ILE A 959 27.96 -14.24 27.17
N ASP A 960 28.39 -13.00 26.95
CA ASP A 960 29.59 -12.72 26.15
C ASP A 960 30.51 -11.56 26.54
N PHE A 961 30.24 -10.88 27.66
CA PHE A 961 31.06 -9.84 28.30
C PHE A 961 32.56 -9.81 27.90
N GLU A 962 32.98 -8.74 27.23
CA GLU A 962 34.37 -8.46 26.88
C GLU A 962 35.03 -7.52 27.91
N GLN A 963 35.98 -8.08 28.68
CA GLN A 963 36.66 -7.36 29.76
C GLN A 963 37.43 -6.12 29.25
N GLY A 964 37.20 -4.96 29.88
CA GLY A 964 37.83 -3.69 29.51
C GLY A 964 37.24 -3.03 28.25
N VAL A 965 36.15 -3.57 27.72
CA VAL A 965 35.32 -3.00 26.65
C VAL A 965 33.92 -2.75 27.20
N ASP A 966 33.30 -3.79 27.75
CA ASP A 966 31.96 -3.74 28.35
C ASP A 966 31.97 -3.31 29.82
N ARG A 967 30.79 -2.96 30.34
CA ARG A 967 30.56 -2.50 31.71
C ARG A 967 29.29 -3.09 32.31
N ILE A 968 29.30 -3.25 33.64
CA ILE A 968 28.16 -3.77 34.42
C ILE A 968 27.77 -2.72 35.46
N ASP A 969 26.56 -2.17 35.40
CA ASP A 969 26.04 -1.23 36.39
C ASP A 969 25.24 -1.96 37.47
N LEU A 970 25.77 -1.94 38.70
CA LEU A 970 25.15 -2.47 39.91
C LEU A 970 24.75 -1.36 40.89
N SER A 971 24.60 -0.12 40.43
CA SER A 971 24.19 1.02 41.28
C SER A 971 22.79 0.84 41.86
N GLY A 972 21.88 0.18 41.13
CA GLY A 972 20.56 -0.25 41.60
C GLY A 972 20.64 -1.23 42.78
N TRP A 973 21.69 -2.05 42.85
CA TRP A 973 21.94 -2.95 43.98
C TRP A 973 22.45 -2.21 45.23
N HIS A 974 22.86 -0.94 45.13
CA HIS A 974 23.42 -0.14 46.23
C HIS A 974 24.59 -0.85 46.95
N THR A 975 25.48 -1.45 46.17
CA THR A 975 26.56 -2.31 46.65
C THR A 975 27.95 -1.67 46.44
N SER A 976 29.03 -2.43 46.58
CA SER A 976 30.38 -2.00 46.20
C SER A 976 31.23 -3.22 45.89
N TRP A 977 32.31 -3.04 45.11
CA TRP A 977 33.27 -4.11 44.80
C TRP A 977 33.74 -4.91 46.03
N ALA A 978 33.92 -4.24 47.19
CA ALA A 978 34.39 -4.88 48.42
C ALA A 978 33.32 -5.74 49.13
N ALA A 979 32.04 -5.58 48.77
CA ALA A 979 30.90 -6.35 49.27
C ALA A 979 30.52 -7.53 48.35
N LEU A 980 30.90 -7.47 47.07
CA LEU A 980 30.64 -8.56 46.12
C LEU A 980 31.45 -9.81 46.46
N ARG A 981 30.79 -10.97 46.36
CA ARG A 981 31.43 -12.28 46.39
C ARG A 981 31.47 -12.86 44.98
N VAL A 982 32.66 -12.83 44.38
CA VAL A 982 32.92 -13.47 43.09
C VAL A 982 33.42 -14.91 43.29
N THR A 983 32.77 -15.86 42.62
CA THR A 983 33.19 -17.27 42.54
C THR A 983 33.12 -17.74 41.08
N GLY A 984 33.52 -18.98 40.79
CA GLY A 984 33.39 -19.53 39.44
C GLY A 984 33.48 -21.04 39.41
N ASP A 985 33.16 -21.62 38.24
CA ASP A 985 33.04 -23.05 38.05
C ASP A 985 34.12 -23.65 37.13
N ALA A 986 34.04 -24.97 36.93
CA ALA A 986 34.96 -25.71 36.06
C ALA A 986 34.73 -25.49 34.55
N ARG A 987 33.66 -24.80 34.15
CA ARG A 987 33.35 -24.43 32.76
C ARG A 987 33.84 -23.02 32.41
N GLY A 988 34.24 -22.23 33.42
CA GLY A 988 34.77 -20.88 33.25
C GLY A 988 33.72 -19.78 33.40
N HIS A 989 32.56 -20.08 33.98
CA HIS A 989 31.57 -19.05 34.33
C HIS A 989 31.95 -18.39 35.67
N ALA A 990 31.82 -17.08 35.76
CA ALA A 990 31.89 -16.34 37.02
C ALA A 990 30.48 -16.14 37.59
N PHE A 991 30.39 -16.10 38.92
CA PHE A 991 29.17 -15.81 39.68
C PHE A 991 29.48 -14.69 40.66
N VAL A 992 28.90 -13.52 40.41
CA VAL A 992 29.00 -12.30 41.21
C VAL A 992 27.77 -12.23 42.09
N SER A 993 27.94 -12.35 43.41
CA SER A 993 26.82 -12.49 44.35
C SER A 993 26.90 -11.52 45.53
N VAL A 994 25.75 -11.01 45.98
CA VAL A 994 25.63 -10.17 47.19
C VAL A 994 24.23 -10.34 47.80
N ASP A 995 24.18 -10.56 49.12
CA ASP A 995 22.97 -10.72 49.97
C ASP A 995 21.87 -11.73 49.57
N GLY A 996 21.96 -12.36 48.40
CA GLY A 996 21.02 -13.39 47.91
C GLY A 996 21.09 -13.52 46.39
N ASP A 997 21.18 -12.38 45.72
CA ASP A 997 21.24 -12.22 44.26
C ASP A 997 22.56 -12.74 43.69
N THR A 998 22.53 -13.23 42.45
CA THR A 998 23.70 -13.78 41.76
C THR A 998 23.67 -13.48 40.27
N LEU A 999 24.54 -12.58 39.81
CA LEU A 999 24.80 -12.39 38.39
C LEU A 999 25.79 -13.45 37.90
N ARG A 1000 25.42 -14.22 36.87
CA ARG A 1000 26.31 -15.15 36.16
C ARG A 1000 26.91 -14.47 34.93
N ILE A 1001 28.23 -14.55 34.77
CA ILE A 1001 28.94 -13.99 33.62
C ILE A 1001 29.71 -15.12 32.93
N ASP A 1002 29.34 -15.41 31.68
CA ASP A 1002 29.90 -16.52 30.93
C ASP A 1002 31.35 -16.27 30.48
N ARG A 1003 32.20 -17.30 30.61
CA ARG A 1003 33.64 -17.26 30.24
C ARG A 1003 34.51 -16.26 31.03
N ALA A 1004 33.94 -15.55 32.01
CA ALA A 1004 34.62 -14.57 32.87
C ALA A 1004 35.36 -15.18 34.09
N TRP A 1005 35.58 -16.50 34.14
CA TRP A 1005 36.40 -17.17 35.16
C TRP A 1005 37.52 -17.99 34.53
N ASP A 1006 38.70 -18.00 35.15
CA ASP A 1006 39.81 -18.86 34.78
C ASP A 1006 39.93 -20.06 35.74
N PRO A 1007 39.52 -21.28 35.34
CA PRO A 1007 39.55 -22.45 36.22
C PRO A 1007 40.96 -22.92 36.58
N ALA A 1008 41.99 -22.54 35.82
CA ALA A 1008 43.37 -22.92 36.07
C ALA A 1008 44.07 -21.97 37.05
N ALA A 1009 43.74 -20.67 37.00
CA ALA A 1009 44.18 -19.68 37.98
C ALA A 1009 43.33 -19.68 39.26
N GLY A 1010 42.07 -20.11 39.19
CA GLY A 1010 41.12 -20.03 40.30
C GLY A 1010 40.71 -18.59 40.63
N ALA A 1011 40.59 -17.76 39.61
CA ALA A 1011 40.31 -16.33 39.71
C ALA A 1011 39.38 -15.85 38.58
N ALA A 1012 38.66 -14.76 38.83
CA ALA A 1012 37.83 -14.10 37.83
C ALA A 1012 38.69 -13.30 36.83
N ARG A 1013 38.13 -13.09 35.64
CA ARG A 1013 38.58 -12.15 34.61
C ARG A 1013 37.73 -10.89 34.66
N LEU A 1014 37.64 -10.35 35.88
CA LEU A 1014 36.79 -9.23 36.27
C LEU A 1014 37.53 -8.49 37.39
N ASP A 1015 37.55 -7.17 37.36
CA ASP A 1015 38.00 -6.32 38.46
C ASP A 1015 37.03 -5.15 38.72
N ALA A 1016 37.42 -4.19 39.56
CA ALA A 1016 36.53 -3.11 39.98
C ALA A 1016 36.21 -2.10 38.87
N ASP A 1017 37.06 -1.97 37.86
CA ASP A 1017 36.89 -1.01 36.76
C ASP A 1017 35.87 -1.53 35.72
N ASP A 1018 35.56 -2.83 35.71
CA ASP A 1018 34.49 -3.44 34.90
C ASP A 1018 33.08 -3.05 35.39
N PHE A 1019 32.93 -2.54 36.63
CA PHE A 1019 31.62 -2.29 37.26
C PHE A 1019 31.33 -0.79 37.50
N VAL A 1020 30.05 -0.44 37.65
CA VAL A 1020 29.54 0.83 38.19
C VAL A 1020 28.76 0.52 39.49
N PHE A 1021 28.84 1.42 40.48
CA PHE A 1021 28.30 1.25 41.85
C PHE A 1021 27.71 2.56 42.39
#